data_AF-A0A0C3SBZ6-F1
#
_entry.id   AF-A0A0C3SBZ6-F1
#
_cell.length_a   1.000
_cell.length_b   1.000
_cell.length_c   1.000
_cell.angle_alpha   90.00
_cell.angle_beta   90.00
_cell.angle_gamma   90.00
#
_symmetry.space_group_name_H-M   'P 1'
#
loop_
_entity.id
_entity.type
_entity.pdbx_description
1 polymer ?
#
loop_
_entity_poly.entity_id
_entity_poly.type
_entity_poly.pdbx_seq_one_letter_code
_entity_poly.pdbx_strand_id
1 'polypeptide(L)'
;MEASSSQTVSNDAHLRTILSVVQEFGAHDAFPTHSTHPYSASPESSISMLRELSSTVTQISSALNALSTLPMSNTKLFSLFKQQTAIAHRVHNAEQTVLKTTDILRRRLGIIYGEDIPHDNTQLVSWCISRFEAWGTSAGMEAFREEEHDGHITLTLGGKVIVVDMNLAIDRTDAQKSRLSVTGVKTSFAVPGGATGSTTQWSTSLDGFLADSLGEFLTAVQKEEEAQDTEDAARIGSRILGSLKYIMMLDQMASEEGDAGLRWFNSVDSLALDAEKFASEEATVIAKALASTTCPLDIFLMRAHGLPLPYLTVPSLSFLVHVSPRAYLTLLRRASTAIPTSSSPLLPTLDVPFSLLRPFVGSHPRPAGVTTANLYFSSSHESPVFTDEAGLSMDLVARPTFTLVPSEEQKVLYFPTVNDSSRKPHRYVLDFTDDGRYSGVVMSQTRMREIQMVVNPLAVLGLTDEAHGVAHTWVDMLLNPQTQLPQEFYTATYRSPSSTHPPLQLRFEAPKEPGFRLEKVRVVSLKAVRGVLEIVREQCWLNETLLSLEWSAEDPNRASAEATLENGAEGATEDELQAVLGGSITPSRIPVKVDVHNWIQQSTDPIFDGGSPAIGTPQHGTRIVMTSGERPPITGVVEISVAHDSSRLRGVAVNITGAIGVDMNPDTMEEIARRGGTFSLPGRVWAKGHGLA
;
A
#
# COMPACT_ATOMS: atom_id res chain seq x y z
N MET A 1 76.06 5.55 12.38
CA MET A 1 75.56 6.42 13.47
C MET A 1 74.49 7.29 12.87
N GLU A 2 73.31 7.19 13.46
CA GLU A 2 72.00 7.54 12.93
C GLU A 2 71.81 9.04 12.70
N ALA A 3 71.09 9.40 11.64
CA ALA A 3 70.18 10.54 11.65
C ALA A 3 69.04 10.27 10.66
N SER A 4 67.86 10.18 11.23
CA SER A 4 66.59 9.75 10.66
C SER A 4 65.96 10.76 9.70
N SER A 5 65.30 10.20 8.70
CA SER A 5 64.18 10.71 7.90
C SER A 5 63.38 11.90 8.49
N SER A 6 63.36 13.01 7.75
CA SER A 6 62.33 14.04 7.84
C SER A 6 61.16 13.69 6.91
N GLN A 7 60.10 13.12 7.49
CA GLN A 7 58.78 13.07 6.88
C GLN A 7 58.19 14.49 6.82
N THR A 8 57.90 14.95 5.61
CA THR A 8 57.01 16.08 5.35
C THR A 8 55.59 15.72 5.74
N VAL A 9 55.13 16.20 6.89
CA VAL A 9 53.72 16.19 7.26
C VAL A 9 53.00 17.26 6.43
N SER A 10 51.99 16.83 5.67
CA SER A 10 51.11 17.71 4.89
C SER A 10 50.33 18.64 5.80
N ASN A 11 50.65 19.93 5.77
CA ASN A 11 49.90 21.00 6.43
C ASN A 11 48.64 21.36 5.62
N ASP A 12 47.65 20.45 5.57
CA ASP A 12 46.27 20.75 5.15
C ASP A 12 45.30 20.61 6.33
N ALA A 13 45.69 21.13 7.49
CA ALA A 13 44.74 21.45 8.54
C ALA A 13 44.10 22.80 8.21
N HIS A 14 42.91 22.79 7.61
CA HIS A 14 42.06 23.97 7.53
C HIS A 14 42.03 24.65 8.91
N LEU A 15 42.47 25.91 8.98
CA LEU A 15 42.38 26.74 10.18
C LEU A 15 40.92 26.84 10.61
N ARG A 16 40.48 25.97 11.53
CA ARG A 16 39.13 26.03 12.12
C ARG A 16 39.02 27.33 12.90
N THR A 17 38.13 28.20 12.45
CA THR A 17 37.82 29.45 13.13
C THR A 17 36.75 29.22 14.19
N ILE A 18 36.64 30.10 15.18
CA ILE A 18 35.53 30.02 16.17
C ILE A 18 34.17 30.00 15.46
N LEU A 19 34.06 30.71 14.33
CA LEU A 19 32.85 30.73 13.52
C LEU A 19 32.54 29.38 12.87
N SER A 20 33.55 28.67 12.32
CA SER A 20 33.32 27.35 11.70
C SER A 20 32.90 26.29 12.73
N VAL A 21 33.40 26.38 13.96
CA VAL A 21 33.01 25.45 15.06
C VAL A 21 31.58 25.73 15.54
N VAL A 22 31.15 27.00 15.60
CA VAL A 22 29.77 27.35 15.97
C VAL A 22 28.77 27.00 14.85
N GLN A 23 29.20 27.10 13.59
CA GLN A 23 28.37 26.78 12.42
C GLN A 23 27.97 25.30 12.34
N GLU A 24 28.83 24.38 12.80
CA GLU A 24 28.52 22.94 12.88
C GLU A 24 27.26 22.69 13.75
N PHE A 25 27.03 23.49 14.79
CA PHE A 25 25.85 23.40 15.66
C PHE A 25 24.67 24.30 15.24
N GLY A 26 24.86 25.15 14.21
CA GLY A 26 23.84 26.07 13.70
C GLY A 26 23.05 25.57 12.48
N ALA A 27 23.37 24.38 11.97
CA ALA A 27 22.61 23.71 10.92
C ALA A 27 21.24 23.24 11.45
N HIS A 28 20.19 23.27 10.62
CA HIS A 28 18.81 22.96 11.05
C HIS A 28 18.62 21.50 11.50
N ASP A 29 19.54 20.62 11.08
CA ASP A 29 19.62 19.20 11.44
C ASP A 29 20.79 18.88 12.41
N ALA A 30 21.49 19.89 12.95
CA ALA A 30 22.55 19.65 13.94
C ALA A 30 22.00 18.99 15.22
N PHE A 31 20.71 19.19 15.49
CA PHE A 31 19.97 18.47 16.50
C PHE A 31 18.77 17.78 15.84
N PRO A 32 18.61 16.46 15.99
CA PRO A 32 17.42 15.77 15.52
C PRO A 32 16.18 16.37 16.21
N THR A 33 15.28 16.95 15.42
CA THR A 33 14.03 17.61 15.86
C THR A 33 13.09 16.69 16.65
N HIS A 34 13.29 15.37 16.55
CA HIS A 34 12.46 14.34 17.17
C HIS A 34 13.17 13.53 18.27
N SER A 35 14.46 13.78 18.57
CA SER A 35 15.26 12.90 19.44
C SER A 35 16.01 13.56 20.59
N THR A 36 15.64 14.77 21.02
CA THR A 36 16.26 15.38 22.22
C THR A 36 15.72 14.81 23.54
N HIS A 37 14.77 13.88 23.49
CA HIS A 37 14.23 13.19 24.67
C HIS A 37 15.11 11.99 25.07
N PRO A 38 15.40 11.78 26.38
CA PRO A 38 16.20 10.66 26.86
C PRO A 38 15.58 9.27 26.61
N TYR A 39 14.32 9.22 26.19
CA TYR A 39 13.61 7.99 25.79
C TYR A 39 13.28 7.93 24.29
N SER A 40 13.93 8.76 23.46
CA SER A 40 13.83 8.65 22.00
C SER A 40 14.59 7.44 21.47
N ALA A 41 14.40 7.07 20.20
CA ALA A 41 15.02 5.88 19.61
C ALA A 41 16.56 5.93 19.51
N SER A 42 17.20 7.09 19.75
CA SER A 42 18.67 7.26 19.63
C SER A 42 19.26 8.22 20.69
N PRO A 43 19.10 7.96 22.00
CA PRO A 43 19.45 8.91 23.05
C PRO A 43 20.96 9.12 23.19
N GLU A 44 21.78 8.10 22.89
CA GLU A 44 23.24 8.18 22.96
C GLU A 44 23.82 9.16 21.94
N SER A 45 23.25 9.23 20.74
CA SER A 45 23.67 10.17 19.69
C SER A 45 23.47 11.62 20.13
N SER A 46 22.29 11.94 20.66
CA SER A 46 21.96 13.28 21.16
C SER A 46 22.77 13.65 22.40
N ILE A 47 23.02 12.70 23.31
CA ILE A 47 23.88 12.93 24.49
C ILE A 47 25.33 13.16 24.07
N SER A 48 25.84 12.43 23.08
CA SER A 48 27.21 12.62 22.56
C SER A 48 27.38 14.00 21.90
N MET A 49 26.42 14.44 21.07
CA MET A 49 26.40 15.77 20.47
C MET A 49 26.28 16.88 21.51
N LEU A 50 25.47 16.70 22.57
CA LEU A 50 25.38 17.66 23.67
C LEU A 50 26.67 17.77 24.48
N ARG A 51 27.39 16.66 24.69
CA ARG A 51 28.73 16.68 25.30
C ARG A 51 29.75 17.37 24.40
N GLU A 52 29.69 17.11 23.10
CA GLU A 52 30.54 17.78 22.12
C GLU A 52 30.29 19.28 22.11
N LEU A 53 29.02 19.73 22.07
CA LEU A 53 28.64 21.14 22.21
C LEU A 53 29.14 21.74 23.53
N SER A 54 28.99 21.03 24.65
CA SER A 54 29.51 21.52 25.94
C SER A 54 31.03 21.68 25.92
N SER A 55 31.73 20.76 25.26
CA SER A 55 33.19 20.81 25.10
C SER A 55 33.65 21.94 24.17
N THR A 56 32.92 22.19 23.08
CA THR A 56 33.23 23.26 22.14
C THR A 56 32.93 24.62 22.77
N VAL A 57 31.84 24.77 23.53
CA VAL A 57 31.54 25.99 24.30
C VAL A 57 32.63 26.29 25.32
N THR A 58 33.17 25.29 26.01
CA THR A 58 34.28 25.48 26.96
C THR A 58 35.58 25.87 26.26
N GLN A 59 35.88 25.29 25.09
CA GLN A 59 37.02 25.68 24.24
C GLN A 59 36.87 27.10 23.66
N ILE A 60 35.66 27.49 23.26
CA ILE A 60 35.38 28.85 22.78
C ILE A 60 35.52 29.84 23.93
N SER A 61 35.01 29.53 25.12
CA SER A 61 35.14 30.36 26.31
C SER A 61 36.60 30.56 26.70
N SER A 62 37.43 29.50 26.68
CA SER A 62 38.86 29.61 26.97
C SER A 62 39.61 30.42 25.90
N ALA A 63 39.29 30.25 24.61
CA ALA A 63 39.84 31.03 23.52
C ALA A 63 39.44 32.52 23.60
N LEU A 64 38.19 32.82 23.95
CA LEU A 64 37.70 34.19 24.14
C LEU A 64 38.33 34.86 25.36
N ASN A 65 38.54 34.13 26.45
CA ASN A 65 39.27 34.63 27.62
C ASN A 65 40.76 34.88 27.31
N ALA A 66 41.38 34.05 26.47
CA ALA A 66 42.73 34.32 25.98
C ALA A 66 42.76 35.61 25.11
N LEU A 67 41.77 35.78 24.23
CA LEU A 67 41.65 36.96 23.38
C LEU A 67 41.28 38.25 24.16
N SER A 68 40.56 38.15 25.28
CA SER A 68 40.17 39.32 26.09
C SER A 68 41.36 40.00 26.79
N THR A 69 42.51 39.33 26.85
CA THR A 69 43.75 39.88 27.44
C THR A 69 44.60 40.67 26.44
N LEU A 70 44.24 40.67 25.15
CA LEU A 70 44.99 41.39 24.12
C LEU A 70 44.63 42.89 24.11
N PRO A 71 45.62 43.79 24.22
CA PRO A 71 45.38 45.23 24.11
C PRO A 71 45.03 45.59 22.65
N MET A 72 43.74 45.76 22.37
CA MET A 72 43.22 46.18 21.06
C MET A 72 43.43 47.69 20.86
N SER A 73 44.53 48.09 20.24
CA SER A 73 44.94 49.51 20.11
C SER A 73 44.29 50.28 18.94
N ASN A 74 43.51 49.63 18.06
CA ASN A 74 42.96 50.28 16.86
C ASN A 74 41.44 50.03 16.68
N THR A 75 40.64 51.00 17.10
CA THR A 75 39.17 50.97 17.02
C THR A 75 38.62 50.95 15.59
N LYS A 76 39.34 51.56 14.63
CA LYS A 76 38.94 51.61 13.21
C LYS A 76 39.10 50.26 12.54
N LEU A 77 40.21 49.58 12.83
CA LEU A 77 40.48 48.22 12.35
C LEU A 77 39.48 47.21 12.93
N PHE A 78 39.11 47.37 14.20
CA PHE A 78 38.04 46.56 14.82
C PHE A 78 36.67 46.80 14.17
N SER A 79 36.33 48.05 13.81
CA SER A 79 35.10 48.37 13.08
C SER A 79 35.07 47.71 11.70
N LEU A 80 36.19 47.76 10.96
CA LEU A 80 36.33 47.10 9.66
C LEU A 80 36.23 45.57 9.78
N PHE A 81 36.85 44.96 10.79
CA PHE A 81 36.71 43.52 11.03
C PHE A 81 35.28 43.13 11.43
N LYS A 82 34.58 43.95 12.23
CA LYS A 82 33.15 43.75 12.51
C LYS A 82 32.31 43.80 11.24
N GLN A 83 32.57 44.77 10.37
CA GLN A 83 31.87 44.91 9.09
C GLN A 83 32.15 43.71 8.16
N GLN A 84 33.42 43.31 8.04
CA GLN A 84 33.80 42.14 7.24
C GLN A 84 33.17 40.85 7.77
N THR A 85 33.16 40.66 9.10
CA THR A 85 32.54 39.49 9.74
C THR A 85 31.02 39.50 9.51
N ALA A 86 30.37 40.66 9.61
CA ALA A 86 28.94 40.79 9.33
C ALA A 86 28.60 40.48 7.86
N ILE A 87 29.45 40.89 6.92
CA ILE A 87 29.27 40.57 5.48
C ILE A 87 29.47 39.07 5.24
N ALA A 88 30.58 38.50 5.72
CA ALA A 88 30.88 37.07 5.57
C ALA A 88 29.77 36.18 6.18
N HIS A 89 29.28 36.55 7.36
CA HIS A 89 28.17 35.86 8.02
C HIS A 89 26.86 35.95 7.21
N ARG A 90 26.56 37.10 6.60
CA ARG A 90 25.36 37.24 5.74
C ARG A 90 25.46 36.39 4.48
N VAL A 91 26.61 36.36 3.82
CA VAL A 91 26.83 35.54 2.61
C VAL A 91 26.68 34.06 2.94
N HIS A 92 27.35 33.61 4.01
CA HIS A 92 27.26 32.22 4.44
C HIS A 92 25.83 31.81 4.84
N ASN A 93 25.10 32.67 5.56
CA ASN A 93 23.70 32.41 5.89
C ASN A 93 22.80 32.36 4.66
N ALA A 94 23.07 33.18 3.64
CA ALA A 94 22.33 33.12 2.38
C ALA A 94 22.59 31.79 1.65
N GLU A 95 23.84 31.36 1.53
CA GLU A 95 24.20 30.05 0.94
C GLU A 95 23.54 28.88 1.69
N GLN A 96 23.63 28.88 3.02
CA GLN A 96 22.96 27.89 3.86
C GLN A 96 21.44 27.93 3.67
N THR A 97 20.83 29.11 3.55
CA THR A 97 19.38 29.24 3.32
C THR A 97 18.98 28.71 1.95
N VAL A 98 19.79 28.93 0.92
CA VAL A 98 19.55 28.39 -0.44
C VAL A 98 19.69 26.87 -0.47
N LEU A 99 20.76 26.33 0.13
CA LEU A 99 20.92 24.88 0.27
C LEU A 99 19.77 24.27 1.08
N LYS A 100 19.35 24.93 2.17
CA LYS A 100 18.20 24.51 2.98
C LYS A 100 16.90 24.54 2.18
N THR A 101 16.59 25.63 1.48
CA THR A 101 15.34 25.72 0.70
C THR A 101 15.35 24.71 -0.44
N THR A 102 16.46 24.52 -1.13
CA THR A 102 16.56 23.52 -2.20
C THR A 102 16.44 22.09 -1.66
N ASP A 103 17.04 21.77 -0.52
CA ASP A 103 16.95 20.44 0.09
C ASP A 103 15.55 20.18 0.68
N ILE A 104 14.92 21.17 1.33
CA ILE A 104 13.54 21.10 1.82
C ILE A 104 12.55 20.94 0.66
N LEU A 105 12.77 21.68 -0.44
CA LEU A 105 11.96 21.55 -1.64
C LEU A 105 12.11 20.16 -2.26
N ARG A 106 13.35 19.65 -2.38
CA ARG A 106 13.65 18.31 -2.91
C ARG A 106 13.15 17.16 -2.03
N ARG A 107 13.13 17.33 -0.71
CA ARG A 107 12.70 16.30 0.26
C ARG A 107 11.21 16.38 0.61
N ARG A 108 10.45 17.29 0.00
CA ARG A 108 9.03 17.43 0.31
C ARG A 108 8.27 16.20 -0.20
N LEU A 109 7.82 15.36 0.74
CA LEU A 109 6.98 14.20 0.45
C LEU A 109 5.77 14.65 -0.40
N GLY A 110 5.60 14.03 -1.57
CA GLY A 110 4.49 14.29 -2.49
C GLY A 110 4.73 15.34 -3.57
N ILE A 111 5.92 15.93 -3.69
CA ILE A 111 6.30 16.75 -4.86
C ILE A 111 7.41 16.03 -5.63
N ILE A 112 7.08 15.50 -6.80
CA ILE A 112 8.04 14.87 -7.72
C ILE A 112 8.45 15.96 -8.72
N TYR A 113 9.72 16.38 -8.68
CA TYR A 113 10.26 17.20 -9.77
C TYR A 113 10.43 16.30 -11.00
N GLY A 114 10.01 16.77 -12.17
CA GLY A 114 10.14 16.03 -13.44
C GLY A 114 11.60 15.71 -13.80
N GLU A 115 11.79 14.75 -14.71
CA GLU A 115 13.11 14.41 -15.24
C GLU A 115 13.65 15.49 -16.17
N ASP A 116 14.96 15.73 -16.08
CA ASP A 116 15.68 16.69 -16.93
C ASP A 116 15.98 16.05 -18.30
N ILE A 117 14.93 15.79 -19.09
CA ILE A 117 15.05 15.11 -20.38
C ILE A 117 15.65 16.09 -21.42
N PRO A 118 16.73 15.71 -22.15
CA PRO A 118 17.30 16.54 -23.20
C PRO A 118 16.30 16.79 -24.33
N HIS A 119 16.22 18.03 -24.80
CA HIS A 119 15.38 18.40 -25.96
C HIS A 119 16.01 17.94 -27.29
N ASP A 120 17.32 17.70 -27.30
CA ASP A 120 18.05 17.19 -28.46
C ASP A 120 17.97 15.66 -28.49
N ASN A 121 17.21 15.12 -29.46
CA ASN A 121 17.02 13.68 -29.65
C ASN A 121 18.33 12.92 -29.90
N THR A 122 19.37 13.60 -30.41
CA THR A 122 20.68 12.96 -30.63
C THR A 122 21.39 12.66 -29.31
N GLN A 123 21.10 13.42 -28.26
CA GLN A 123 21.67 13.26 -26.91
C GLN A 123 20.86 12.32 -26.03
N LEU A 124 19.60 12.04 -26.40
CA LEU A 124 18.67 11.23 -25.61
C LEU A 124 19.20 9.83 -25.34
N VAL A 125 19.79 9.17 -26.34
CA VAL A 125 20.35 7.81 -26.18
C VAL A 125 21.50 7.81 -25.17
N SER A 126 22.47 8.71 -25.32
CA SER A 126 23.58 8.85 -24.38
C SER A 126 23.13 9.24 -22.97
N TRP A 127 22.09 10.08 -22.87
CA TRP A 127 21.52 10.50 -21.60
C TRP A 127 20.83 9.34 -20.89
N CYS A 128 20.00 8.56 -21.57
CA CYS A 128 19.33 7.39 -20.97
C CYS A 128 20.34 6.39 -20.38
N ILE A 129 21.41 6.09 -21.14
CA ILE A 129 22.48 5.19 -20.67
C ILE A 129 23.18 5.77 -19.44
N SER A 130 23.54 7.05 -19.48
CA SER A 130 24.15 7.74 -18.34
C SER A 130 23.23 7.79 -17.11
N ARG A 131 21.91 7.90 -17.30
CA ARG A 131 20.93 7.82 -16.18
C ARG A 131 20.89 6.43 -15.58
N PHE A 132 20.92 5.36 -16.38
CA PHE A 132 20.98 3.99 -15.86
C PHE A 132 22.26 3.72 -15.07
N GLU A 133 23.41 4.19 -15.56
CA GLU A 133 24.69 4.16 -14.83
C GLU A 133 24.60 4.93 -13.50
N ALA A 134 24.02 6.13 -13.53
CA ALA A 134 23.85 6.96 -12.35
C ALA A 134 22.92 6.31 -11.31
N TRP A 135 21.83 5.66 -11.73
CA TRP A 135 20.93 4.95 -10.83
C TRP A 135 21.58 3.71 -10.23
N GLY A 136 22.30 2.92 -11.02
CA GLY A 136 23.08 1.78 -10.52
C GLY A 136 24.10 2.24 -9.47
N THR A 137 24.91 3.25 -9.80
CA THR A 137 25.91 3.81 -8.88
C THR A 137 25.26 4.38 -7.60
N SER A 138 24.12 5.07 -7.73
CA SER A 138 23.38 5.63 -6.59
C SER A 138 22.72 4.56 -5.71
N ALA A 139 22.44 3.39 -6.27
CA ALA A 139 21.97 2.22 -5.52
C ALA A 139 23.11 1.48 -4.80
N GLY A 140 24.37 1.80 -5.12
CA GLY A 140 25.56 1.13 -4.59
C GLY A 140 26.13 0.03 -5.49
N MET A 141 25.70 -0.05 -6.75
CA MET A 141 26.23 -0.99 -7.74
C MET A 141 27.41 -0.38 -8.50
N GLU A 142 28.37 -1.21 -8.90
CA GLU A 142 29.41 -0.85 -9.85
C GLU A 142 28.86 -0.94 -11.27
N ALA A 143 28.90 0.16 -12.03
CA ALA A 143 28.38 0.21 -13.39
C ALA A 143 29.52 0.12 -14.42
N PHE A 144 29.44 -0.85 -15.32
CA PHE A 144 30.39 -1.07 -16.41
C PHE A 144 29.65 -1.02 -17.74
N ARG A 145 30.02 -0.06 -18.58
CA ARG A 145 29.51 0.07 -19.93
C ARG A 145 30.47 -0.56 -20.92
N GLU A 146 29.98 -1.50 -21.73
CA GLU A 146 30.72 -2.08 -22.84
C GLU A 146 30.68 -1.15 -24.07
N GLU A 147 31.70 -1.27 -24.93
CA GLU A 147 31.72 -0.56 -26.21
C GLU A 147 30.55 -1.02 -27.10
N GLU A 148 30.01 -0.11 -27.89
CA GLU A 148 28.90 -0.40 -28.80
C GLU A 148 29.35 -1.39 -29.88
N HIS A 149 28.68 -2.53 -29.97
CA HIS A 149 28.91 -3.52 -31.01
C HIS A 149 27.61 -3.78 -31.77
N ASP A 150 27.62 -3.55 -33.08
CA ASP A 150 26.48 -3.81 -33.98
C ASP A 150 25.16 -3.11 -33.56
N GLY A 151 25.26 -1.88 -33.04
CA GLY A 151 24.08 -1.13 -32.55
C GLY A 151 23.52 -1.63 -31.22
N HIS A 152 24.21 -2.57 -30.56
CA HIS A 152 23.90 -3.03 -29.22
C HIS A 152 24.91 -2.48 -28.21
N ILE A 153 24.41 -2.14 -27.02
CA ILE A 153 25.23 -1.74 -25.88
C ILE A 153 24.84 -2.61 -24.69
N THR A 154 25.84 -3.24 -24.07
CA THR A 154 25.69 -3.96 -22.81
C THR A 154 26.07 -3.02 -21.66
N LEU A 155 25.15 -2.86 -20.70
CA LEU A 155 25.42 -2.17 -19.44
C LEU A 155 25.32 -3.18 -18.31
N THR A 156 26.45 -3.45 -17.66
CA THR A 156 26.55 -4.38 -16.53
C THR A 156 26.53 -3.60 -15.23
N LEU A 157 25.61 -3.92 -14.33
CA LEU A 157 25.56 -3.40 -12.96
C LEU A 157 25.92 -4.53 -11.98
N GLY A 158 27.08 -4.43 -11.34
CA GLY A 158 27.58 -5.41 -10.39
C GLY A 158 27.35 -4.99 -8.93
N GLY A 159 26.73 -5.86 -8.15
CA GLY A 159 26.85 -5.90 -6.69
C GLY A 159 27.96 -6.87 -6.26
N LYS A 160 28.01 -7.23 -4.98
CA LYS A 160 29.00 -8.20 -4.47
C LYS A 160 28.66 -9.64 -4.86
N VAL A 161 27.37 -9.96 -4.84
CA VAL A 161 26.81 -11.29 -5.13
C VAL A 161 26.00 -11.25 -6.42
N ILE A 162 25.19 -10.21 -6.66
CA ILE A 162 24.37 -10.10 -7.87
C ILE A 162 25.07 -9.31 -8.98
N VAL A 163 24.87 -9.72 -10.23
CA VAL A 163 25.27 -8.96 -11.43
C VAL A 163 24.06 -8.87 -12.36
N VAL A 164 23.74 -7.67 -12.83
CA VAL A 164 22.61 -7.36 -13.71
C VAL A 164 23.16 -6.86 -15.05
N ASP A 165 23.08 -7.70 -16.08
CA ASP A 165 23.48 -7.36 -17.45
C ASP A 165 22.27 -6.86 -18.22
N MET A 166 22.32 -5.62 -18.72
CA MET A 166 21.27 -5.02 -19.53
C MET A 166 21.72 -4.88 -20.98
N ASN A 167 21.01 -5.52 -21.90
CA ASN A 167 21.26 -5.43 -23.32
C ASN A 167 20.32 -4.41 -23.96
N LEU A 168 20.89 -3.31 -24.45
CA LEU A 168 20.17 -2.22 -25.09
C LEU A 168 20.39 -2.28 -26.60
N ALA A 169 19.31 -2.12 -27.39
CA ALA A 169 19.39 -1.96 -28.84
C ALA A 169 19.12 -0.50 -29.22
N ILE A 170 19.99 0.05 -30.05
CA ILE A 170 19.87 1.39 -30.60
C ILE A 170 19.41 1.28 -32.04
N ASP A 171 18.18 1.72 -32.30
CA ASP A 171 17.68 1.90 -33.65
C ASP A 171 18.10 3.28 -34.16
N ARG A 172 19.01 3.28 -35.14
CA ARG A 172 19.51 4.49 -35.86
C ARG A 172 18.95 4.61 -37.28
N THR A 173 17.86 3.93 -37.61
CA THR A 173 17.22 4.04 -38.93
C THR A 173 16.87 5.48 -39.29
N ASP A 174 16.53 6.31 -38.30
CA ASP A 174 16.41 7.76 -38.41
C ASP A 174 17.48 8.47 -37.55
N ALA A 175 18.40 9.18 -38.21
CA ALA A 175 19.47 9.92 -37.53
C ALA A 175 18.94 11.06 -36.64
N GLN A 176 17.71 11.53 -36.86
CA GLN A 176 17.06 12.58 -36.06
C GLN A 176 16.14 12.03 -34.96
N LYS A 177 15.78 10.74 -35.02
CA LYS A 177 14.90 10.05 -34.06
C LYS A 177 15.46 8.68 -33.68
N SER A 178 16.69 8.66 -33.15
CA SER A 178 17.27 7.42 -32.64
C SER A 178 16.46 6.90 -31.44
N ARG A 179 16.09 5.62 -31.47
CA ARG A 179 15.31 4.99 -30.41
C ARG A 179 16.15 3.96 -29.66
N LEU A 180 16.07 4.00 -28.34
CA LEU A 180 16.68 3.02 -27.44
C LEU A 180 15.60 2.06 -26.96
N SER A 181 15.83 0.76 -27.10
CA SER A 181 14.94 -0.29 -26.56
C SER A 181 15.73 -1.28 -25.72
N VAL A 182 15.07 -1.88 -24.72
CA VAL A 182 15.67 -2.96 -23.92
C VAL A 182 15.40 -4.27 -24.63
N THR A 183 16.46 -4.96 -25.05
CA THR A 183 16.34 -6.28 -25.69
C THR A 183 16.28 -7.41 -24.69
N GLY A 184 16.93 -7.24 -23.53
CA GLY A 184 16.90 -8.21 -22.46
C GLY A 184 17.67 -7.70 -21.24
N VAL A 185 17.28 -8.21 -20.08
CA VAL A 185 18.02 -8.06 -18.84
C VAL A 185 18.32 -9.46 -18.33
N LYS A 186 19.53 -9.67 -17.83
CA LYS A 186 19.95 -10.95 -17.28
C LYS A 186 20.56 -10.74 -15.90
N THR A 187 19.98 -11.39 -14.90
CA THR A 187 20.51 -11.42 -13.55
C THR A 187 21.32 -12.69 -13.32
N SER A 188 22.50 -12.54 -12.72
CA SER A 188 23.38 -13.66 -12.38
C SER A 188 23.93 -13.50 -10.96
N PHE A 189 24.23 -14.63 -10.31
CA PHE A 189 24.72 -14.66 -8.93
C PHE A 189 26.13 -15.24 -8.88
N ALA A 190 27.05 -14.53 -8.24
CA ALA A 190 28.39 -14.98 -7.93
C ALA A 190 28.36 -15.87 -6.69
N VAL A 191 28.75 -17.13 -6.83
CA VAL A 191 28.90 -18.06 -5.70
C VAL A 191 30.25 -17.79 -5.02
N PRO A 192 30.31 -17.38 -3.74
CA PRO A 192 31.56 -17.07 -3.04
C PRO A 192 32.35 -18.34 -2.64
N GLY A 193 32.76 -19.17 -3.61
CA GLY A 193 33.33 -20.48 -3.27
C GLY A 193 33.84 -21.32 -4.42
N GLY A 194 34.51 -20.74 -5.42
CA GLY A 194 35.50 -21.46 -6.26
C GLY A 194 35.06 -22.70 -7.06
N ALA A 195 33.78 -23.07 -7.10
CA ALA A 195 33.28 -24.11 -8.01
C ALA A 195 33.22 -23.52 -9.43
N THR A 196 34.40 -23.51 -10.06
CA THR A 196 34.60 -23.17 -11.47
C THR A 196 33.58 -23.90 -12.35
N GLY A 197 32.60 -23.16 -12.87
CA GLY A 197 31.64 -23.64 -13.88
C GLY A 197 30.16 -23.71 -13.48
N SER A 198 29.79 -23.35 -12.25
CA SER A 198 28.39 -23.39 -11.80
C SER A 198 27.85 -21.98 -11.49
N THR A 199 27.54 -21.19 -12.53
CA THR A 199 26.60 -20.07 -12.37
C THR A 199 25.21 -20.65 -12.11
N THR A 200 24.83 -20.74 -10.83
CA THR A 200 23.56 -21.34 -10.41
C THR A 200 22.40 -20.39 -10.66
N GLN A 201 21.44 -20.88 -11.46
CA GLN A 201 20.01 -20.53 -11.51
C GLN A 201 19.66 -19.03 -11.65
N TRP A 202 19.31 -18.65 -12.88
CA TRP A 202 18.78 -17.33 -13.24
C TRP A 202 17.31 -17.18 -12.81
N SER A 203 16.93 -15.99 -12.38
CA SER A 203 15.52 -15.64 -12.11
C SER A 203 14.92 -14.97 -13.35
N THR A 204 14.29 -15.77 -14.22
CA THR A 204 13.66 -15.26 -15.46
C THR A 204 12.53 -14.26 -15.19
N SER A 205 11.90 -14.37 -14.02
CA SER A 205 10.83 -13.50 -13.52
C SER A 205 11.35 -12.11 -13.15
N LEU A 206 12.48 -12.04 -12.41
CA LEU A 206 13.15 -10.78 -12.08
C LEU A 206 13.70 -10.09 -13.34
N ASP A 207 14.28 -10.87 -14.24
CA ASP A 207 14.79 -10.40 -15.55
C ASP A 207 13.69 -9.70 -16.35
N GLY A 208 12.53 -10.35 -16.47
CA GLY A 208 11.35 -9.79 -17.15
C GLY A 208 10.86 -8.49 -16.49
N PHE A 209 10.78 -8.44 -15.16
CA PHE A 209 10.36 -7.25 -14.44
C PHE A 209 11.29 -6.04 -14.63
N LEU A 210 12.60 -6.27 -14.60
CA LEU A 210 13.58 -5.21 -14.84
C LEU A 210 13.51 -4.74 -16.29
N ALA A 211 13.42 -5.67 -17.25
CA ALA A 211 13.28 -5.35 -18.66
C ALA A 211 12.00 -4.53 -18.94
N ASP A 212 10.86 -4.94 -18.39
CA ASP A 212 9.59 -4.23 -18.52
C ASP A 212 9.63 -2.85 -17.87
N SER A 213 10.20 -2.74 -16.66
CA SER A 213 10.32 -1.46 -15.95
C SER A 213 11.21 -0.47 -16.68
N LEU A 214 12.36 -0.91 -17.20
CA LEU A 214 13.26 -0.09 -18.00
C LEU A 214 12.64 0.26 -19.35
N GLY A 215 11.94 -0.68 -19.99
CA GLY A 215 11.20 -0.46 -21.23
C GLY A 215 10.08 0.57 -21.06
N GLU A 216 9.35 0.54 -19.94
CA GLU A 216 8.33 1.54 -19.60
C GLU A 216 8.94 2.94 -19.47
N PHE A 217 10.11 3.05 -18.81
CA PHE A 217 10.83 4.31 -18.71
C PHE A 217 11.29 4.84 -20.08
N LEU A 218 11.91 4.00 -20.91
CA LEU A 218 12.34 4.40 -22.26
C LEU A 218 11.15 4.83 -23.13
N THR A 219 10.03 4.11 -23.02
CA THR A 219 8.80 4.46 -23.73
C THR A 219 8.23 5.80 -23.25
N ALA A 220 8.34 6.12 -21.95
CA ALA A 220 7.90 7.40 -21.42
C ALA A 220 8.79 8.56 -21.86
N VAL A 221 10.10 8.37 -21.86
CA VAL A 221 11.09 9.39 -22.22
C VAL A 221 11.13 9.66 -23.74
N GLN A 222 10.87 8.65 -24.57
CA GLN A 222 10.92 8.76 -26.04
C GLN A 222 9.60 9.17 -26.70
N LYS A 223 8.62 9.65 -25.93
CA LYS A 223 7.40 10.27 -26.49
C LYS A 223 7.74 11.60 -27.18
N GLU A 224 6.89 12.01 -28.11
CA GLU A 224 7.02 13.34 -28.73
C GLU A 224 6.80 14.44 -27.69
N GLU A 225 7.42 15.61 -27.89
CA GLU A 225 7.47 16.74 -26.94
C GLU A 225 6.08 17.14 -26.41
N GLU A 226 5.06 17.13 -27.27
CA GLU A 226 3.67 17.47 -26.89
C GLU A 226 3.00 16.44 -25.96
N ALA A 227 3.48 15.20 -25.96
CA ALA A 227 2.93 14.08 -25.19
C ALA A 227 3.90 13.58 -24.10
N GLN A 228 5.03 14.25 -23.92
CA GLN A 228 6.08 13.88 -22.99
C GLN A 228 5.73 14.37 -21.59
N ASP A 229 5.53 13.42 -20.68
CA ASP A 229 5.26 13.70 -19.28
C ASP A 229 6.53 13.46 -18.46
N THR A 230 7.18 14.57 -18.08
CA THR A 230 8.42 14.56 -17.31
C THR A 230 8.23 14.07 -15.88
N GLU A 231 7.04 14.26 -15.29
CA GLU A 231 6.73 13.82 -13.92
C GLU A 231 6.54 12.30 -13.88
N ASP A 232 5.83 11.77 -14.87
CA ASP A 232 5.67 10.33 -15.06
C ASP A 232 7.03 9.63 -15.26
N ALA A 233 7.91 10.21 -16.07
CA ALA A 233 9.26 9.69 -16.27
C ALA A 233 10.08 9.68 -14.96
N ALA A 234 10.03 10.76 -14.17
CA ALA A 234 10.69 10.84 -12.86
C ALA A 234 10.16 9.82 -11.85
N ARG A 235 8.85 9.59 -11.88
CA ARG A 235 8.20 8.59 -11.04
C ARG A 235 8.67 7.18 -11.40
N ILE A 236 8.70 6.83 -12.70
CA ILE A 236 9.19 5.52 -13.16
C ILE A 236 10.67 5.36 -12.82
N GLY A 237 11.50 6.39 -13.04
CA GLY A 237 12.92 6.39 -12.67
C GLY A 237 13.14 6.17 -11.17
N SER A 238 12.35 6.84 -10.32
CA SER A 238 12.39 6.65 -8.86
C SER A 238 12.00 5.22 -8.46
N ARG A 239 11.04 4.60 -9.15
CA ARG A 239 10.66 3.19 -8.94
C ARG A 239 11.80 2.23 -9.32
N ILE A 240 12.47 2.48 -10.44
CA ILE A 240 13.63 1.68 -10.88
C ILE A 240 14.76 1.80 -9.85
N LEU A 241 15.10 3.02 -9.44
CA LEU A 241 16.12 3.26 -8.42
C LEU A 241 15.76 2.59 -7.08
N GLY A 242 14.50 2.66 -6.64
CA GLY A 242 14.03 1.97 -5.45
C GLY A 242 14.17 0.44 -5.57
N SER A 243 13.87 -0.11 -6.74
CA SER A 243 14.03 -1.54 -7.03
C SER A 243 15.51 -1.96 -6.99
N LEU A 244 16.41 -1.18 -7.57
CA LEU A 244 17.86 -1.43 -7.52
C LEU A 244 18.40 -1.33 -6.09
N LYS A 245 17.96 -0.34 -5.30
CA LYS A 245 18.32 -0.22 -3.88
C LYS A 245 17.85 -1.43 -3.06
N TYR A 246 16.64 -1.91 -3.33
CA TYR A 246 16.12 -3.11 -2.67
C TYR A 246 16.95 -4.35 -3.02
N ILE A 247 17.28 -4.53 -4.31
CA ILE A 247 18.15 -5.62 -4.77
C ILE A 247 19.53 -5.53 -4.10
N MET A 248 20.11 -4.33 -3.97
CA MET A 248 21.39 -4.12 -3.28
C MET A 248 21.34 -4.38 -1.78
N MET A 249 20.19 -4.11 -1.14
CA MET A 249 19.99 -4.50 0.25
C MET A 249 19.98 -6.04 0.38
N LEU A 250 19.33 -6.77 -0.53
CA LEU A 250 19.39 -8.24 -0.55
C LEU A 250 20.81 -8.74 -0.87
N ASP A 251 21.53 -8.07 -1.76
CA ASP A 251 22.94 -8.36 -2.09
C ASP A 251 23.84 -8.24 -0.86
N GLN A 252 23.66 -7.17 -0.07
CA GLN A 252 24.37 -6.99 1.18
C GLN A 252 24.10 -8.16 2.13
N MET A 253 22.83 -8.54 2.33
CA MET A 253 22.46 -9.68 3.17
C MET A 253 23.06 -11.00 2.68
N ALA A 254 23.04 -11.23 1.37
CA ALA A 254 23.64 -12.42 0.77
C ALA A 254 25.16 -12.45 0.97
N SER A 255 25.84 -11.31 0.79
CA SER A 255 27.29 -11.21 0.99
C SER A 255 27.71 -11.49 2.43
N GLU A 256 26.85 -11.14 3.41
CA GLU A 256 27.10 -11.34 4.82
C GLU A 256 26.94 -12.80 5.25
N GLU A 257 26.08 -13.57 4.56
CA GLU A 257 25.83 -14.99 4.84
C GLU A 257 26.69 -15.97 4.01
N GLY A 258 27.47 -15.46 3.05
CA GLY A 258 28.35 -16.27 2.20
C GLY A 258 27.55 -17.23 1.31
N ASP A 259 27.94 -18.52 1.29
CA ASP A 259 27.32 -19.55 0.43
C ASP A 259 25.82 -19.76 0.70
N ALA A 260 25.35 -19.50 1.92
CA ALA A 260 23.93 -19.59 2.26
C ALA A 260 23.12 -18.37 1.78
N GLY A 261 23.80 -17.29 1.36
CA GLY A 261 23.19 -16.00 1.01
C GLY A 261 22.30 -16.04 -0.23
N LEU A 262 22.49 -17.00 -1.14
CA LEU A 262 21.63 -17.17 -2.32
C LEU A 262 20.15 -17.39 -1.96
N ARG A 263 19.85 -17.81 -0.73
CA ARG A 263 18.48 -17.94 -0.24
C ARG A 263 17.71 -16.62 -0.31
N TRP A 264 18.34 -15.45 -0.19
CA TRP A 264 17.64 -14.16 -0.23
C TRP A 264 17.02 -13.86 -1.59
N PHE A 265 17.63 -14.36 -2.67
CA PHE A 265 17.11 -14.21 -4.03
C PHE A 265 16.17 -15.37 -4.39
N ASN A 266 16.57 -16.61 -4.11
CA ASN A 266 15.79 -17.80 -4.46
C ASN A 266 14.49 -17.94 -3.65
N SER A 267 14.44 -17.39 -2.44
CA SER A 267 13.23 -17.48 -1.60
C SER A 267 12.04 -16.76 -2.22
N VAL A 268 12.26 -15.67 -2.96
CA VAL A 268 11.17 -14.92 -3.60
C VAL A 268 10.54 -15.76 -4.72
N ASP A 269 11.35 -16.38 -5.57
CA ASP A 269 10.86 -17.23 -6.64
C ASP A 269 10.18 -18.49 -6.09
N SER A 270 10.77 -19.13 -5.07
CA SER A 270 10.13 -20.28 -4.41
C SER A 270 8.78 -19.89 -3.78
N LEU A 271 8.73 -18.75 -3.10
CA LEU A 271 7.51 -18.23 -2.48
C LEU A 271 6.44 -17.90 -3.52
N ALA A 272 6.85 -17.31 -4.65
CA ALA A 272 5.96 -16.99 -5.76
C ALA A 272 5.35 -18.26 -6.36
N LEU A 273 6.17 -19.29 -6.62
CA LEU A 273 5.71 -20.58 -7.16
C LEU A 273 4.75 -21.28 -6.20
N ASP A 274 5.06 -21.31 -4.91
CA ASP A 274 4.18 -21.90 -3.89
C ASP A 274 2.85 -21.15 -3.78
N ALA A 275 2.90 -19.80 -3.82
CA ALA A 275 1.70 -18.98 -3.80
C ALA A 275 0.85 -19.14 -5.06
N GLU A 276 1.46 -19.17 -6.25
CA GLU A 276 0.75 -19.36 -7.54
C GLU A 276 0.11 -20.74 -7.64
N LYS A 277 0.82 -21.79 -7.19
CA LYS A 277 0.27 -23.14 -7.12
C LYS A 277 -0.93 -23.20 -6.18
N PHE A 278 -0.81 -22.61 -5.00
CA PHE A 278 -1.91 -22.54 -4.04
C PHE A 278 -3.13 -21.80 -4.60
N ALA A 279 -2.91 -20.63 -5.21
CA ALA A 279 -3.97 -19.86 -5.86
C ALA A 279 -4.63 -20.65 -7.01
N SER A 280 -3.86 -21.45 -7.75
CA SER A 280 -4.38 -22.34 -8.78
C SER A 280 -5.27 -23.44 -8.20
N GLU A 281 -4.87 -24.06 -7.09
CA GLU A 281 -5.68 -25.04 -6.39
C GLU A 281 -7.01 -24.41 -5.91
N GLU A 282 -6.97 -23.24 -5.26
CA GLU A 282 -8.18 -22.50 -4.85
C GLU A 282 -9.09 -22.16 -6.03
N ALA A 283 -8.52 -21.66 -7.14
CA ALA A 283 -9.28 -21.31 -8.34
C ALA A 283 -9.97 -22.55 -8.95
N THR A 284 -9.32 -23.71 -8.95
CA THR A 284 -9.93 -24.95 -9.46
C THR A 284 -11.09 -25.44 -8.59
N VAL A 285 -10.99 -25.29 -7.27
CA VAL A 285 -12.08 -25.64 -6.34
C VAL A 285 -13.28 -24.73 -6.57
N ILE A 286 -13.05 -23.42 -6.72
CA ILE A 286 -14.12 -22.45 -6.99
C ILE A 286 -14.76 -22.71 -8.36
N ALA A 287 -13.97 -22.92 -9.40
CA ALA A 287 -14.48 -23.21 -10.75
C ALA A 287 -15.36 -24.47 -10.76
N LYS A 288 -14.94 -25.54 -10.07
CA LYS A 288 -15.73 -26.77 -9.89
C LYS A 288 -17.04 -26.50 -9.14
N ALA A 289 -16.99 -25.73 -8.05
CA ALA A 289 -18.18 -25.39 -7.27
C ALA A 289 -19.20 -24.56 -8.07
N LEU A 290 -18.74 -23.77 -9.04
CA LEU A 290 -19.58 -22.98 -9.95
C LEU A 290 -19.97 -23.71 -11.24
N ALA A 291 -19.54 -24.96 -11.42
CA ALA A 291 -19.68 -25.71 -12.67
C ALA A 291 -19.18 -24.93 -13.91
N SER A 292 -18.11 -24.14 -13.76
CA SER A 292 -17.51 -23.31 -14.81
C SER A 292 -16.12 -23.83 -15.19
N THR A 293 -15.70 -23.60 -16.42
CA THR A 293 -14.34 -23.91 -16.90
C THR A 293 -13.29 -22.92 -16.39
N THR A 294 -13.72 -21.69 -16.09
CA THR A 294 -12.86 -20.61 -15.56
C THR A 294 -13.41 -20.08 -14.25
N CYS A 295 -12.52 -19.66 -13.36
CA CYS A 295 -12.89 -19.05 -12.09
C CYS A 295 -13.07 -17.53 -12.28
N PRO A 296 -14.25 -16.96 -11.94
CA PRO A 296 -14.43 -15.51 -11.96
C PRO A 296 -13.49 -14.81 -10.98
N LEU A 297 -12.73 -13.80 -11.45
CA LEU A 297 -11.72 -13.10 -10.63
C LEU A 297 -12.31 -12.51 -9.35
N ASP A 298 -13.52 -11.95 -9.41
CA ASP A 298 -14.15 -11.34 -8.24
C ASP A 298 -14.62 -12.37 -7.20
N ILE A 299 -15.12 -13.53 -7.62
CA ILE A 299 -15.44 -14.63 -6.69
C ILE A 299 -14.16 -15.21 -6.09
N PHE A 300 -13.10 -15.34 -6.90
CA PHE A 300 -11.79 -15.73 -6.42
C PHE A 300 -11.34 -14.79 -5.30
N LEU A 301 -11.31 -13.48 -5.56
CA LEU A 301 -10.85 -12.51 -4.56
C LEU A 301 -11.72 -12.47 -3.31
N MET A 302 -13.03 -12.76 -3.39
CA MET A 302 -13.93 -12.80 -2.22
C MET A 302 -13.78 -14.06 -1.36
N ARG A 303 -13.31 -15.18 -1.94
CA ARG A 303 -13.27 -16.49 -1.25
C ARG A 303 -11.85 -16.98 -0.96
N ALA A 304 -10.89 -16.67 -1.81
CA ALA A 304 -9.48 -17.08 -1.72
C ALA A 304 -8.62 -16.07 -0.94
N HIS A 305 -7.36 -16.42 -0.64
CA HIS A 305 -6.47 -15.64 0.21
C HIS A 305 -5.72 -14.47 -0.48
N GLY A 306 -6.22 -14.04 -1.65
CA GLY A 306 -5.59 -13.03 -2.51
C GLY A 306 -4.81 -13.65 -3.66
N LEU A 307 -4.74 -12.95 -4.79
CA LEU A 307 -4.07 -13.45 -6.00
C LEU A 307 -2.60 -13.00 -6.00
N PRO A 308 -1.62 -13.92 -5.97
CA PRO A 308 -0.21 -13.55 -6.10
C PRO A 308 0.09 -13.01 -7.49
N LEU A 309 0.80 -11.89 -7.53
CA LEU A 309 1.30 -11.21 -8.72
C LEU A 309 2.80 -10.94 -8.50
N PRO A 310 3.67 -11.95 -8.68
CA PRO A 310 5.09 -11.78 -8.47
C PRO A 310 5.66 -10.76 -9.45
N TYR A 311 6.54 -9.90 -8.94
CA TYR A 311 7.22 -8.85 -9.68
C TYR A 311 6.25 -7.88 -10.39
N LEU A 312 5.20 -7.41 -9.69
CA LEU A 312 4.24 -6.47 -10.25
C LEU A 312 4.74 -5.02 -10.20
N THR A 313 4.96 -4.47 -9.00
CA THR A 313 5.45 -3.08 -8.82
C THR A 313 6.81 -3.00 -8.12
N VAL A 314 7.22 -4.09 -7.49
CA VAL A 314 8.46 -4.24 -6.73
C VAL A 314 9.15 -5.55 -7.13
N PRO A 315 10.48 -5.66 -7.00
CA PRO A 315 11.23 -6.90 -7.24
C PRO A 315 11.03 -7.94 -6.11
N SER A 316 9.77 -8.21 -5.78
CA SER A 316 9.33 -9.14 -4.74
C SER A 316 7.90 -9.63 -5.04
N LEU A 317 7.22 -10.19 -4.03
CA LEU A 317 5.87 -10.74 -4.20
C LEU A 317 4.80 -9.68 -3.90
N SER A 318 3.96 -9.37 -4.88
CA SER A 318 2.75 -8.57 -4.69
C SER A 318 1.51 -9.46 -4.63
N PHE A 319 0.47 -8.99 -3.94
CA PHE A 319 -0.83 -9.66 -3.84
C PHE A 319 -1.93 -8.70 -4.27
N LEU A 320 -2.83 -9.15 -5.12
CA LEU A 320 -4.10 -8.48 -5.38
C LEU A 320 -5.11 -8.93 -4.31
N VAL A 321 -5.54 -7.98 -3.48
CA VAL A 321 -6.35 -8.23 -2.29
C VAL A 321 -7.84 -8.04 -2.59
N HIS A 322 -8.17 -6.95 -3.29
CA HIS A 322 -9.55 -6.61 -3.60
C HIS A 322 -9.64 -5.88 -4.95
N VAL A 323 -10.74 -6.14 -5.66
CA VAL A 323 -11.14 -5.41 -6.88
C VAL A 323 -12.62 -5.08 -6.73
N SER A 324 -12.95 -3.78 -6.81
CA SER A 324 -14.33 -3.31 -6.73
C SER A 324 -15.15 -3.83 -7.91
N PRO A 325 -16.49 -3.97 -7.75
CA PRO A 325 -17.34 -4.45 -8.84
C PRO A 325 -17.19 -3.62 -10.12
N ARG A 326 -16.98 -2.30 -9.99
CA ARG A 326 -16.75 -1.40 -11.13
C ARG A 326 -15.43 -1.69 -11.85
N ALA A 327 -14.33 -1.86 -11.10
CA ALA A 327 -13.02 -2.16 -11.67
C ALA A 327 -13.02 -3.52 -12.38
N TYR A 328 -13.65 -4.52 -11.77
CA TYR A 328 -13.79 -5.85 -12.35
C TYR A 328 -14.64 -5.85 -13.63
N LEU A 329 -15.79 -5.19 -13.65
CA LEU A 329 -16.61 -5.08 -14.86
C LEU A 329 -15.88 -4.34 -15.99
N THR A 330 -15.01 -3.38 -15.64
CA THR A 330 -14.15 -2.68 -16.62
C THR A 330 -13.12 -3.64 -17.22
N LEU A 331 -12.50 -4.48 -16.39
CA LEU A 331 -11.59 -5.54 -16.84
C LEU A 331 -12.30 -6.55 -17.75
N LEU A 332 -13.49 -7.02 -17.37
CA LEU A 332 -14.27 -7.97 -18.19
C LEU A 332 -14.61 -7.41 -19.57
N ARG A 333 -14.98 -6.12 -19.65
CA ARG A 333 -15.23 -5.48 -20.95
C ARG A 333 -13.99 -5.46 -21.84
N ARG A 334 -12.81 -5.22 -21.26
CA ARG A 334 -11.52 -5.26 -21.98
C ARG A 334 -11.13 -6.68 -22.39
N ALA A 335 -11.37 -7.66 -21.52
CA ALA A 335 -11.09 -9.07 -21.78
C ALA A 335 -11.91 -9.63 -22.95
N SER A 336 -13.17 -9.22 -23.09
CA SER A 336 -14.05 -9.65 -24.19
C SER A 336 -13.50 -9.26 -25.58
N THR A 337 -12.68 -8.21 -25.66
CA THR A 337 -12.07 -7.74 -26.92
C THR A 337 -10.69 -8.33 -27.19
N ALA A 338 -10.09 -9.05 -26.23
CA ALA A 338 -8.73 -9.56 -26.35
C ALA A 338 -8.69 -10.95 -26.97
N ILE A 339 -7.68 -11.20 -27.80
CA ILE A 339 -7.42 -12.52 -28.38
C ILE A 339 -6.91 -13.43 -27.23
N PRO A 340 -7.47 -14.63 -27.05
CA PRO A 340 -7.03 -15.54 -26.00
C PRO A 340 -5.57 -15.94 -26.26
N THR A 341 -4.67 -15.49 -25.40
CA THR A 341 -3.27 -15.94 -25.36
C THR A 341 -3.18 -17.23 -24.55
N SER A 342 -2.32 -18.16 -24.97
CA SER A 342 -2.09 -19.42 -24.26
C SER A 342 -1.71 -19.17 -22.79
N SER A 343 -2.53 -19.65 -21.86
CA SER A 343 -2.27 -19.55 -20.42
C SER A 343 -1.11 -20.47 -20.02
N SER A 344 -0.18 -19.96 -19.22
CA SER A 344 0.83 -20.79 -18.54
C SER A 344 0.14 -21.85 -17.69
N PRO A 345 0.59 -23.11 -17.69
CA PRO A 345 -0.03 -24.20 -16.92
C PRO A 345 0.06 -24.01 -15.39
N LEU A 346 0.93 -23.11 -14.91
CA LEU A 346 1.16 -22.85 -13.49
C LEU A 346 0.25 -21.75 -12.90
N LEU A 347 -0.39 -20.96 -13.77
CA LEU A 347 -1.23 -19.84 -13.34
C LEU A 347 -2.69 -20.27 -13.20
N PRO A 348 -3.46 -19.67 -12.26
CA PRO A 348 -4.87 -19.99 -12.09
C PRO A 348 -5.66 -19.66 -13.37
N THR A 349 -6.58 -20.53 -13.75
CA THR A 349 -7.47 -20.31 -14.90
C THR A 349 -8.60 -19.36 -14.54
N LEU A 350 -8.34 -18.06 -14.70
CA LEU A 350 -9.28 -16.97 -14.43
C LEU A 350 -10.05 -16.57 -15.70
N ASP A 351 -11.19 -15.89 -15.52
CA ASP A 351 -11.95 -15.29 -16.61
C ASP A 351 -11.30 -14.02 -17.21
N VAL A 352 -10.46 -13.33 -16.42
CA VAL A 352 -9.62 -12.22 -16.87
C VAL A 352 -8.19 -12.72 -17.11
N PRO A 353 -7.65 -12.64 -18.35
CA PRO A 353 -6.28 -13.02 -18.64
C PRO A 353 -5.23 -12.18 -17.87
N PHE A 354 -4.16 -12.82 -17.41
CA PHE A 354 -3.05 -12.16 -16.71
C PHE A 354 -2.36 -11.07 -17.54
N SER A 355 -2.35 -11.20 -18.87
CA SER A 355 -1.82 -10.20 -19.80
C SER A 355 -2.58 -8.87 -19.73
N LEU A 356 -3.86 -8.89 -19.33
CA LEU A 356 -4.66 -7.68 -19.09
C LEU A 356 -4.65 -7.27 -17.63
N LEU A 357 -4.64 -8.25 -16.71
CA LEU A 357 -4.70 -8.00 -15.28
C LEU A 357 -3.43 -7.30 -14.76
N ARG A 358 -2.23 -7.80 -15.11
CA ARG A 358 -0.97 -7.24 -14.61
C ARG A 358 -0.79 -5.76 -15.00
N PRO A 359 -0.95 -5.35 -16.28
CA PRO A 359 -0.84 -3.93 -16.64
C PRO A 359 -1.93 -3.07 -16.00
N PHE A 360 -3.16 -3.58 -15.83
CA PHE A 360 -4.24 -2.82 -15.22
C PHE A 360 -4.00 -2.57 -13.73
N VAL A 361 -3.57 -3.60 -12.99
CA VAL A 361 -3.30 -3.50 -11.54
C VAL A 361 -2.01 -2.72 -11.28
N GLY A 362 -0.99 -2.90 -12.13
CA GLY A 362 0.28 -2.17 -12.05
C GLY A 362 0.24 -0.75 -12.59
N SER A 363 -0.85 -0.33 -13.26
CA SER A 363 -0.96 1.02 -13.81
C SER A 363 -0.95 2.09 -12.71
N HIS A 364 -0.37 3.25 -13.04
CA HIS A 364 -0.37 4.42 -12.19
C HIS A 364 -1.01 5.62 -12.92
N PRO A 365 -1.95 6.35 -12.29
CA PRO A 365 -2.51 6.12 -10.95
C PRO A 365 -3.29 4.80 -10.89
N ARG A 366 -3.33 4.20 -9.69
CA ARG A 366 -4.00 2.90 -9.48
C ARG A 366 -5.49 3.08 -9.77
N PRO A 367 -6.13 2.17 -10.53
CA PRO A 367 -7.57 2.26 -10.78
C PRO A 367 -8.35 2.29 -9.47
N ALA A 368 -9.38 3.13 -9.40
CA ALA A 368 -10.23 3.24 -8.21
C ALA A 368 -10.85 1.88 -7.84
N GLY A 369 -10.78 1.53 -6.56
CA GLY A 369 -11.28 0.28 -6.01
C GLY A 369 -10.40 -0.94 -6.26
N VAL A 370 -9.13 -0.76 -6.62
CA VAL A 370 -8.12 -1.85 -6.64
C VAL A 370 -7.22 -1.72 -5.41
N THR A 371 -7.08 -2.80 -4.65
CA THR A 371 -6.18 -2.87 -3.49
C THR A 371 -5.12 -3.94 -3.70
N THR A 372 -3.86 -3.54 -3.66
CA THR A 372 -2.69 -4.44 -3.69
C THR A 372 -1.87 -4.32 -2.43
N ALA A 373 -1.16 -5.38 -2.10
CA ALA A 373 -0.21 -5.43 -1.01
C ALA A 373 1.14 -5.95 -1.52
N ASN A 374 2.23 -5.28 -1.19
CA ASN A 374 3.58 -5.65 -1.59
C ASN A 374 4.32 -6.22 -0.39
N LEU A 375 4.78 -7.46 -0.50
CA LEU A 375 5.69 -8.03 0.48
C LEU A 375 7.10 -7.59 0.14
N TYR A 376 7.81 -6.95 1.06
CA TYR A 376 9.22 -6.64 0.88
C TYR A 376 9.99 -6.78 2.19
N PHE A 377 11.30 -6.91 2.06
CA PHE A 377 12.23 -6.97 3.17
C PHE A 377 12.72 -5.57 3.52
N SER A 378 12.73 -5.19 4.80
CA SER A 378 13.11 -3.84 5.23
C SER A 378 14.02 -3.88 6.44
N SER A 379 15.04 -3.01 6.45
CA SER A 379 15.78 -2.68 7.67
C SER A 379 14.91 -1.79 8.55
N SER A 380 14.48 -2.26 9.72
CA SER A 380 13.70 -1.44 10.65
C SER A 380 14.63 -0.57 11.49
N HIS A 381 14.37 0.75 11.52
CA HIS A 381 14.97 1.69 12.47
C HIS A 381 14.22 1.77 13.80
N GLU A 382 13.04 1.14 13.89
CA GLU A 382 12.22 1.15 15.10
C GLU A 382 12.71 0.11 16.11
N SER A 383 12.89 0.57 17.36
CA SER A 383 13.28 -0.24 18.50
C SER A 383 12.40 -1.49 18.65
N PRO A 384 12.97 -2.64 19.07
CA PRO A 384 12.20 -3.85 19.34
C PRO A 384 11.39 -3.64 20.63
N VAL A 385 10.19 -3.06 20.53
CA VAL A 385 9.25 -3.00 21.67
C VAL A 385 8.63 -4.38 21.95
N PHE A 386 8.79 -5.34 21.04
CA PHE A 386 8.25 -6.69 21.20
C PHE A 386 9.38 -7.70 21.01
N THR A 387 9.63 -8.46 22.06
CA THR A 387 10.52 -9.61 22.08
C THR A 387 10.02 -10.65 21.09
N ASP A 388 10.87 -11.01 20.12
CA ASP A 388 10.75 -12.23 19.34
C ASP A 388 10.94 -13.42 20.30
N GLU A 389 9.91 -13.78 21.08
CA GLU A 389 9.90 -15.06 21.78
C GLU A 389 9.58 -16.16 20.78
N ALA A 390 10.66 -16.74 20.27
CA ALA A 390 10.66 -17.95 19.49
C ALA A 390 9.85 -19.07 20.18
N GLY A 391 8.94 -19.68 19.42
CA GLY A 391 8.66 -21.11 19.57
C GLY A 391 7.32 -21.53 20.15
N LEU A 392 6.48 -20.63 20.66
CA LEU A 392 5.13 -20.98 21.10
C LEU A 392 4.09 -20.56 20.06
N SER A 393 3.99 -21.33 18.96
CA SER A 393 2.85 -21.25 18.04
C SER A 393 1.65 -21.86 18.75
N MET A 394 1.00 -21.06 19.59
CA MET A 394 -0.36 -21.36 20.02
C MET A 394 -1.27 -21.11 18.81
N ASP A 395 -1.83 -22.17 18.20
CA ASP A 395 -2.92 -22.10 17.21
C ASP A 395 -4.24 -21.63 17.89
N LEU A 396 -4.18 -20.53 18.63
CA LEU A 396 -5.32 -19.89 19.28
C LEU A 396 -6.06 -18.93 18.32
N VAL A 397 -5.57 -18.74 17.10
CA VAL A 397 -6.10 -17.77 16.12
C VAL A 397 -6.84 -18.50 15.00
N ALA A 398 -8.13 -18.20 14.82
CA ALA A 398 -8.99 -18.78 13.78
C ALA A 398 -8.65 -18.41 12.33
N ARG A 399 -7.63 -17.56 12.09
CA ARG A 399 -7.26 -17.04 10.77
C ARG A 399 -5.77 -17.29 10.48
N PRO A 400 -5.39 -17.57 9.23
CA PRO A 400 -6.23 -17.66 8.02
C PRO A 400 -7.16 -18.88 7.98
N THR A 401 -8.28 -18.77 7.26
CA THR A 401 -9.28 -19.85 7.12
C THR A 401 -9.10 -20.65 5.82
N PHE A 402 -8.59 -21.88 5.91
CA PHE A 402 -8.35 -22.75 4.75
C PHE A 402 -9.57 -23.60 4.34
N THR A 403 -10.69 -22.95 4.03
CA THR A 403 -11.95 -23.67 3.67
C THR A 403 -11.90 -24.35 2.30
N LEU A 404 -11.18 -23.77 1.33
CA LEU A 404 -11.12 -24.26 -0.05
C LEU A 404 -10.10 -25.39 -0.23
N VAL A 405 -8.95 -25.30 0.44
CA VAL A 405 -7.84 -26.24 0.34
C VAL A 405 -7.30 -26.55 1.75
N PRO A 406 -7.92 -27.49 2.49
CA PRO A 406 -7.54 -27.80 3.88
C PRO A 406 -6.13 -28.40 4.03
N SER A 407 -5.60 -28.99 2.96
CA SER A 407 -4.29 -29.67 2.97
C SER A 407 -3.10 -28.74 3.24
N GLU A 408 -3.29 -27.43 3.12
CA GLU A 408 -2.22 -26.42 3.23
C GLU A 408 -2.13 -25.76 4.60
N GLU A 409 -3.09 -26.01 5.50
CA GLU A 409 -3.01 -25.58 6.90
C GLU A 409 -1.75 -26.12 7.60
N GLN A 410 -1.21 -27.25 7.11
CA GLN A 410 -0.02 -27.91 7.64
C GLN A 410 1.31 -27.38 7.09
N LYS A 411 1.31 -26.58 6.00
CA LYS A 411 2.53 -26.04 5.39
C LYS A 411 2.76 -24.59 5.82
N VAL A 412 3.42 -24.41 6.97
CA VAL A 412 3.84 -23.08 7.39
C VAL A 412 5.20 -22.76 6.76
N LEU A 413 5.17 -21.98 5.67
CA LEU A 413 6.39 -21.43 5.08
C LEU A 413 6.81 -20.17 5.85
N TYR A 414 7.94 -20.26 6.55
CA TYR A 414 8.54 -19.14 7.27
C TYR A 414 9.49 -18.37 6.36
N PHE A 415 9.52 -17.05 6.54
CA PHE A 415 10.46 -16.22 5.80
C PHE A 415 11.87 -16.33 6.37
N PRO A 416 12.92 -16.18 5.55
CA PRO A 416 14.30 -16.15 6.02
C PRO A 416 14.51 -15.07 7.09
N THR A 417 15.07 -15.44 8.24
CA THR A 417 15.44 -14.50 9.30
C THR A 417 16.96 -14.31 9.36
N VAL A 418 17.37 -13.11 9.77
CA VAL A 418 18.77 -12.78 10.04
C VAL A 418 19.09 -13.27 11.45
N ASN A 419 20.04 -14.20 11.59
CA ASN A 419 20.38 -14.83 12.88
C ASN A 419 21.30 -13.98 13.79
N ASP A 420 21.66 -12.77 13.39
CA ASP A 420 22.64 -11.95 14.10
C ASP A 420 21.96 -10.95 15.06
N SER A 421 22.07 -11.21 16.37
CA SER A 421 21.53 -10.38 17.44
C SER A 421 22.26 -9.05 17.64
N SER A 422 23.40 -8.83 16.95
CA SER A 422 24.18 -7.59 17.03
C SER A 422 23.77 -6.51 16.03
N ARG A 423 22.85 -6.82 15.09
CA ARG A 423 22.53 -5.96 13.93
C ARG A 423 21.13 -5.34 14.02
N LYS A 424 20.93 -4.31 13.19
CA LYS A 424 19.61 -3.71 12.97
C LYS A 424 18.61 -4.82 12.60
N PRO A 425 17.43 -4.87 13.23
CA PRO A 425 16.46 -5.91 12.94
C PRO A 425 15.91 -5.71 11.52
N HIS A 426 16.15 -6.69 10.66
CA HIS A 426 15.54 -6.75 9.34
C HIS A 426 14.32 -7.67 9.39
N ARG A 427 13.23 -7.24 8.78
CA ARG A 427 11.94 -7.96 8.85
C ARG A 427 11.19 -7.84 7.53
N TYR A 428 10.34 -8.82 7.26
CA TYR A 428 9.40 -8.76 6.17
C TYR A 428 8.21 -7.87 6.55
N VAL A 429 7.85 -6.99 5.62
CA VAL A 429 6.78 -6.02 5.76
C VAL A 429 5.84 -6.17 4.57
N LEU A 430 4.56 -6.27 4.87
CA LEU A 430 3.46 -6.22 3.91
C LEU A 430 2.97 -4.77 3.84
N ASP A 431 3.12 -4.15 2.67
CA ASP A 431 2.83 -2.73 2.45
C ASP A 431 1.66 -2.53 1.48
N PHE A 432 0.66 -1.78 1.92
CA PHE A 432 -0.55 -1.43 1.18
C PHE A 432 -0.45 -0.07 0.47
N THR A 433 0.63 0.67 0.71
CA THR A 433 0.85 2.04 0.20
C THR A 433 1.68 2.10 -1.08
N ASP A 434 2.30 0.99 -1.51
CA ASP A 434 3.27 0.96 -2.61
C ASP A 434 4.41 1.98 -2.37
N ASP A 435 5.04 1.89 -1.20
CA ASP A 435 6.07 2.79 -0.68
C ASP A 435 5.62 4.25 -0.50
N GLY A 436 4.43 4.43 0.09
CA GLY A 436 3.87 5.74 0.42
C GLY A 436 3.18 6.47 -0.74
N ARG A 437 3.04 5.83 -1.91
CA ARG A 437 2.35 6.40 -3.09
C ARG A 437 0.84 6.53 -2.87
N TYR A 438 0.27 5.62 -2.09
CA TYR A 438 -1.16 5.59 -1.77
C TYR A 438 -1.36 5.70 -0.26
N SER A 439 -2.51 6.22 0.16
CA SER A 439 -2.84 6.50 1.56
C SER A 439 -3.07 5.27 2.45
N GLY A 440 -2.82 4.06 1.95
CA GLY A 440 -3.15 2.81 2.62
C GLY A 440 -4.65 2.51 2.65
N VAL A 441 -5.05 1.52 3.45
CA VAL A 441 -6.45 1.08 3.57
C VAL A 441 -7.05 1.62 4.86
N VAL A 442 -8.25 2.20 4.79
CA VAL A 442 -9.00 2.62 5.98
C VAL A 442 -9.55 1.38 6.70
N MET A 443 -9.16 1.18 7.96
CA MET A 443 -9.52 0.04 8.79
C MET A 443 -10.29 0.48 10.03
N SER A 444 -11.22 -0.37 10.47
CA SER A 444 -11.83 -0.26 11.80
C SER A 444 -10.88 -0.77 12.89
N GLN A 445 -11.05 -0.32 14.13
CA GLN A 445 -10.26 -0.78 15.28
C GLN A 445 -10.31 -2.30 15.49
N THR A 446 -11.48 -2.90 15.34
CA THR A 446 -11.76 -4.33 15.44
C THR A 446 -10.91 -5.09 14.43
N ARG A 447 -10.86 -4.63 13.18
CA ARG A 447 -10.02 -5.25 12.14
C ARG A 447 -8.52 -5.05 12.41
N MET A 448 -8.13 -3.91 12.98
CA MET A 448 -6.75 -3.71 13.44
C MET A 448 -6.36 -4.67 14.58
N ARG A 449 -7.28 -4.93 15.53
CA ARG A 449 -7.08 -5.93 16.59
C ARG A 449 -6.97 -7.33 16.02
N GLU A 450 -7.78 -7.68 15.02
CA GLU A 450 -7.66 -8.97 14.32
C GLU A 450 -6.30 -9.13 13.64
N ILE A 451 -5.82 -8.10 12.94
CA ILE A 451 -4.47 -8.11 12.34
C ILE A 451 -3.40 -8.29 13.43
N GLN A 452 -3.56 -7.60 14.56
CA GLN A 452 -2.66 -7.74 15.69
C GLN A 452 -2.64 -9.17 16.24
N MET A 453 -3.80 -9.85 16.31
CA MET A 453 -3.87 -11.25 16.74
C MET A 453 -3.19 -12.19 15.74
N VAL A 454 -3.31 -11.94 14.43
CA VAL A 454 -2.63 -12.75 13.40
C VAL A 454 -1.11 -12.58 13.47
N VAL A 455 -0.62 -11.35 13.67
CA VAL A 455 0.82 -11.06 13.71
C VAL A 455 1.45 -11.41 15.06
N ASN A 456 0.72 -11.19 16.15
CA ASN A 456 1.16 -11.46 17.52
C ASN A 456 0.00 -12.05 18.37
N PRO A 457 -0.17 -13.38 18.36
CA PRO A 457 -1.25 -14.04 19.11
C PRO A 457 -1.16 -13.82 20.62
N LEU A 458 0.03 -13.56 21.17
CA LEU A 458 0.26 -13.36 22.60
C LEU A 458 -0.04 -11.91 23.06
N ALA A 459 -0.21 -10.97 22.13
CA ALA A 459 -0.50 -9.57 22.46
C ALA A 459 -1.85 -9.37 23.18
N VAL A 460 -2.77 -10.35 23.08
CA VAL A 460 -4.11 -10.31 23.69
C VAL A 460 -4.05 -10.18 25.22
N LEU A 461 -2.97 -10.67 25.86
CA LEU A 461 -2.83 -10.67 27.33
C LEU A 461 -2.40 -9.32 27.92
N GLY A 462 -2.06 -8.32 27.08
CA GLY A 462 -1.45 -7.06 27.52
C GLY A 462 -2.25 -5.78 27.25
N LEU A 463 -3.45 -5.85 26.67
CA LEU A 463 -4.19 -4.65 26.24
C LEU A 463 -5.28 -4.26 27.25
N THR A 464 -4.98 -3.28 28.10
CA THR A 464 -5.99 -2.46 28.77
C THR A 464 -6.63 -1.50 27.75
N ASP A 465 -7.96 -1.45 27.75
CA ASP A 465 -8.86 -0.81 26.77
C ASP A 465 -8.88 0.74 26.85
N GLU A 466 -7.74 1.37 27.09
CA GLU A 466 -7.66 2.82 27.34
C GLU A 466 -6.84 3.55 26.26
N ALA A 467 -7.46 3.77 25.11
CA ALA A 467 -7.06 4.83 24.19
C ALA A 467 -8.29 5.71 23.89
N HIS A 468 -8.75 6.45 24.91
CA HIS A 468 -9.80 7.47 24.79
C HIS A 468 -9.24 8.79 24.21
N GLY A 469 -8.59 8.71 23.05
CA GLY A 469 -8.42 9.88 22.20
C GLY A 469 -9.71 10.15 21.44
N VAL A 470 -10.02 11.42 21.14
CA VAL A 470 -11.07 11.80 20.19
C VAL A 470 -10.60 11.37 18.79
N ALA A 471 -10.61 10.08 18.52
CA ALA A 471 -10.22 9.52 17.25
C ALA A 471 -11.39 9.63 16.28
N HIS A 472 -11.14 10.12 15.07
CA HIS A 472 -12.11 10.12 13.99
C HIS A 472 -12.65 8.70 13.77
N THR A 473 -13.95 8.58 13.49
CA THR A 473 -14.51 7.27 13.15
C THR A 473 -13.89 6.80 11.84
N TRP A 474 -13.75 5.48 11.66
CA TRP A 474 -13.22 4.95 10.40
C TRP A 474 -14.09 5.33 9.20
N VAL A 475 -15.40 5.51 9.41
CA VAL A 475 -16.35 6.01 8.41
C VAL A 475 -16.04 7.44 8.03
N ASP A 476 -15.82 8.33 8.99
CA ASP A 476 -15.49 9.74 8.70
C ASP A 476 -14.20 9.84 7.88
N MET A 477 -13.20 9.03 8.23
CA MET A 477 -11.94 8.98 7.48
C MET A 477 -12.10 8.44 6.05
N LEU A 478 -13.10 7.58 5.81
CA LEU A 478 -13.41 7.01 4.50
C LEU A 478 -14.23 7.98 3.64
N LEU A 479 -15.32 8.52 4.18
CA LEU A 479 -16.30 9.30 3.43
C LEU A 479 -15.98 10.81 3.39
N ASN A 480 -15.37 11.34 4.45
CA ASN A 480 -15.12 12.78 4.58
C ASN A 480 -13.78 13.06 5.28
N PRO A 481 -12.64 12.79 4.61
CA PRO A 481 -11.31 12.91 5.21
C PRO A 481 -10.90 14.35 5.55
N GLN A 482 -11.68 15.37 5.15
CA GLN A 482 -11.36 16.78 5.39
C GLN A 482 -12.03 17.36 6.64
N THR A 483 -13.02 16.67 7.22
CA THR A 483 -13.84 17.22 8.29
C THR A 483 -13.28 16.87 9.66
N GLN A 484 -13.13 17.89 10.52
CA GLN A 484 -12.52 17.75 11.85
C GLN A 484 -13.51 17.25 12.92
N LEU A 485 -14.82 17.29 12.64
CA LEU A 485 -15.88 16.90 13.57
C LEU A 485 -16.46 15.54 13.18
N PRO A 486 -16.55 14.57 14.12
CA PRO A 486 -17.16 13.29 13.83
C PRO A 486 -18.65 13.46 13.52
N GLN A 487 -19.14 12.78 12.49
CA GLN A 487 -20.54 12.84 12.07
C GLN A 487 -21.27 11.59 12.55
N GLU A 488 -22.44 11.75 13.16
CA GLU A 488 -23.24 10.60 13.63
C GLU A 488 -24.04 9.96 12.50
N PHE A 489 -24.47 10.76 11.52
CA PHE A 489 -25.33 10.32 10.43
C PHE A 489 -24.88 10.81 9.06
N TYR A 490 -24.99 9.92 8.08
CA TYR A 490 -24.80 10.20 6.68
C TYR A 490 -26.09 9.91 5.92
N THR A 491 -26.39 10.74 4.92
CA THR A 491 -27.55 10.55 4.05
C THR A 491 -27.12 10.42 2.60
N ALA A 492 -27.80 9.54 1.86
CA ALA A 492 -27.59 9.36 0.43
C ALA A 492 -28.93 9.06 -0.26
N THR A 493 -29.07 9.46 -1.52
CA THR A 493 -30.26 9.14 -2.33
C THR A 493 -29.89 8.17 -3.43
N TYR A 494 -30.44 6.96 -3.38
CA TYR A 494 -30.27 5.98 -4.46
C TYR A 494 -31.40 6.08 -5.48
N ARG A 495 -31.05 6.21 -6.76
CA ARG A 495 -32.00 6.20 -7.88
C ARG A 495 -31.78 4.95 -8.72
N SER A 496 -32.83 4.16 -8.92
CA SER A 496 -32.77 2.98 -9.78
C SER A 496 -32.55 3.40 -11.24
N PRO A 497 -31.55 2.84 -11.95
CA PRO A 497 -31.36 3.10 -13.38
C PRO A 497 -32.55 2.70 -14.25
N SER A 498 -33.36 1.74 -13.79
CA SER A 498 -34.55 1.24 -14.48
C SER A 498 -35.85 1.89 -14.00
N SER A 499 -35.78 2.82 -13.03
CA SER A 499 -36.96 3.48 -12.43
C SER A 499 -38.05 2.51 -11.93
N THR A 500 -37.67 1.28 -11.59
CA THR A 500 -38.60 0.21 -11.16
C THR A 500 -39.19 0.43 -9.77
N HIS A 501 -38.57 1.29 -8.96
CA HIS A 501 -39.06 1.71 -7.65
C HIS A 501 -38.76 3.20 -7.46
N PRO A 502 -39.49 3.89 -6.57
CA PRO A 502 -39.16 5.24 -6.15
C PRO A 502 -37.73 5.36 -5.61
N PRO A 503 -37.12 6.55 -5.65
CA PRO A 503 -35.81 6.80 -5.03
C PRO A 503 -35.77 6.35 -3.57
N LEU A 504 -34.67 5.70 -3.17
CA LEU A 504 -34.45 5.30 -1.78
C LEU A 504 -33.68 6.42 -1.08
N GLN A 505 -34.20 6.89 0.05
CA GLN A 505 -33.50 7.82 0.94
C GLN A 505 -32.82 7.00 2.03
N LEU A 506 -31.52 6.82 1.88
CA LEU A 506 -30.70 6.04 2.80
C LEU A 506 -30.20 6.95 3.92
N ARG A 507 -30.37 6.51 5.16
CA ARG A 507 -29.79 7.13 6.35
C ARG A 507 -28.86 6.14 7.02
N PHE A 508 -27.57 6.43 7.02
CA PHE A 508 -26.51 5.60 7.57
C PHE A 508 -26.08 6.11 8.94
N GLU A 509 -26.17 5.26 9.95
CA GLU A 509 -25.66 5.52 11.30
C GLU A 509 -24.19 5.08 11.38
N ALA A 510 -23.29 6.03 11.59
CA ALA A 510 -21.86 5.75 11.62
C ALA A 510 -21.49 4.97 12.90
N PRO A 511 -20.78 3.83 12.81
CA PRO A 511 -20.30 3.11 13.99
C PRO A 511 -19.37 3.98 14.83
N LYS A 512 -19.52 3.94 16.16
CA LYS A 512 -18.67 4.65 17.12
C LYS A 512 -17.35 3.93 17.35
N GLU A 513 -16.65 3.62 16.27
CA GLU A 513 -15.41 2.85 16.27
C GLU A 513 -14.29 3.68 15.62
N PRO A 514 -13.11 3.81 16.26
CA PRO A 514 -12.04 4.64 15.74
C PRO A 514 -11.43 4.03 14.47
N GLY A 515 -10.99 4.91 13.57
CA GLY A 515 -10.36 4.53 12.31
C GLY A 515 -8.85 4.60 12.30
N PHE A 516 -8.24 3.68 11.55
CA PHE A 516 -6.80 3.64 11.29
C PHE A 516 -6.53 3.53 9.80
N ARG A 517 -5.43 4.14 9.32
CA ARG A 517 -4.91 3.87 7.97
C ARG A 517 -3.85 2.78 8.07
N LEU A 518 -4.16 1.62 7.51
CA LEU A 518 -3.22 0.52 7.41
C LEU A 518 -2.27 0.77 6.26
N GLU A 519 -1.04 1.09 6.60
CA GLU A 519 0.02 1.30 5.63
C GLU A 519 0.92 0.06 5.52
N LYS A 520 1.57 -0.32 6.63
CA LYS A 520 2.60 -1.37 6.65
C LYS A 520 2.38 -2.33 7.83
N VAL A 521 2.49 -3.63 7.57
CA VAL A 521 2.30 -4.70 8.57
C VAL A 521 3.50 -5.62 8.58
N ARG A 522 4.05 -5.91 9.76
CA ARG A 522 5.18 -6.84 9.90
C ARG A 522 4.67 -8.27 9.84
N VAL A 523 5.35 -9.13 9.10
CA VAL A 523 4.95 -10.52 8.90
C VAL A 523 6.16 -11.45 8.97
N VAL A 524 5.96 -12.65 9.50
CA VAL A 524 7.02 -13.65 9.70
C VAL A 524 6.84 -14.92 8.85
N SER A 525 5.64 -15.13 8.33
CA SER A 525 5.29 -16.31 7.53
C SER A 525 4.22 -15.99 6.48
N LEU A 526 4.11 -16.87 5.48
CA LEU A 526 3.04 -16.77 4.49
C LEU A 526 1.65 -16.99 5.11
N LYS A 527 1.55 -17.79 6.18
CA LYS A 527 0.31 -17.96 6.98
C LYS A 527 -0.15 -16.61 7.55
N ALA A 528 0.77 -15.84 8.13
CA ALA A 528 0.46 -14.50 8.64
C ALA A 528 0.05 -13.55 7.51
N VAL A 529 0.74 -13.57 6.37
CA VAL A 529 0.35 -12.77 5.18
C VAL A 529 -1.08 -13.09 4.77
N ARG A 530 -1.41 -14.36 4.57
CA ARG A 530 -2.77 -14.79 4.18
C ARG A 530 -3.83 -14.34 5.17
N GLY A 531 -3.56 -14.45 6.48
CA GLY A 531 -4.49 -14.00 7.52
C GLY A 531 -4.74 -12.50 7.50
N VAL A 532 -3.68 -11.70 7.29
CA VAL A 532 -3.81 -10.24 7.15
C VAL A 532 -4.58 -9.87 5.88
N LEU A 533 -4.29 -10.54 4.75
CA LEU A 533 -4.99 -10.31 3.49
C LEU A 533 -6.49 -10.62 3.59
N GLU A 534 -6.87 -11.67 4.32
CA GLU A 534 -8.26 -12.05 4.57
C GLU A 534 -9.05 -10.93 5.27
N ILE A 535 -8.45 -10.35 6.31
CA ILE A 535 -9.04 -9.25 7.10
C ILE A 535 -9.13 -7.97 6.26
N VAL A 536 -8.06 -7.64 5.54
CA VAL A 536 -8.03 -6.43 4.70
C VAL A 536 -9.03 -6.55 3.55
N ARG A 537 -9.18 -7.72 2.94
CA ARG A 537 -10.21 -7.98 1.91
C ARG A 537 -11.61 -7.68 2.43
N GLU A 538 -11.97 -8.15 3.62
CA GLU A 538 -13.29 -7.91 4.22
C GLU A 538 -13.54 -6.42 4.47
N GLN A 539 -12.53 -5.70 4.94
CA GLN A 539 -12.61 -4.25 5.11
C GLN A 539 -12.71 -3.52 3.76
N CYS A 540 -11.94 -3.93 2.75
CA CYS A 540 -12.01 -3.37 1.40
C CYS A 540 -13.41 -3.57 0.80
N TRP A 541 -14.01 -4.75 0.95
CA TRP A 541 -15.38 -5.01 0.52
C TRP A 541 -16.37 -4.04 1.17
N LEU A 542 -16.24 -3.79 2.49
CA LEU A 542 -17.07 -2.84 3.20
C LEU A 542 -16.85 -1.40 2.71
N ASN A 543 -15.60 -0.98 2.61
CA ASN A 543 -15.21 0.36 2.18
C ASN A 543 -15.75 0.65 0.77
N GLU A 544 -15.54 -0.27 -0.18
CA GLU A 544 -16.02 -0.12 -1.56
C GLU A 544 -17.55 -0.18 -1.65
N THR A 545 -18.20 -0.97 -0.78
CA THR A 545 -19.67 -0.96 -0.70
C THR A 545 -20.17 0.41 -0.25
N LEU A 546 -19.59 1.00 0.80
CA LEU A 546 -19.97 2.35 1.24
C LEU A 546 -19.64 3.42 0.20
N LEU A 547 -18.46 3.36 -0.44
CA LEU A 547 -18.05 4.29 -1.49
C LEU A 547 -18.86 4.16 -2.80
N SER A 548 -19.74 3.16 -2.92
CA SER A 548 -20.62 3.02 -4.09
C SER A 548 -21.67 4.14 -4.21
N LEU A 549 -21.90 4.90 -3.15
CA LEU A 549 -22.83 6.03 -3.10
C LEU A 549 -22.13 7.31 -2.67
N GLU A 550 -22.65 8.44 -3.14
CA GLU A 550 -22.27 9.77 -2.68
C GLU A 550 -22.99 10.08 -1.37
N TRP A 551 -22.31 9.84 -0.26
CA TRP A 551 -22.80 10.16 1.07
C TRP A 551 -22.55 11.63 1.40
N SER A 552 -23.56 12.30 1.95
CA SER A 552 -23.44 13.63 2.54
C SER A 552 -23.70 13.57 4.04
N ALA A 553 -22.89 14.26 4.84
CA ALA A 553 -23.14 14.41 6.27
C ALA A 553 -24.54 15.03 6.49
N GLU A 554 -25.30 14.47 7.44
CA GLU A 554 -26.63 14.98 7.76
C GLU A 554 -26.50 16.36 8.44
N ASP A 555 -26.76 17.43 7.69
CA ASP A 555 -26.88 18.77 8.28
C ASP A 555 -28.20 18.85 9.07
N PRO A 556 -28.17 19.01 10.41
CA PRO A 556 -29.40 19.07 11.21
C PRO A 556 -30.30 20.26 10.81
N ASN A 557 -29.72 21.29 10.20
CA ASN A 557 -30.45 22.45 9.69
C ASN A 557 -31.12 22.22 8.32
N ARG A 558 -30.65 21.26 7.53
CA ARG A 558 -31.14 21.00 6.17
C ARG A 558 -32.36 20.09 6.15
N ALA A 559 -32.44 19.13 7.08
CA ALA A 559 -33.64 18.31 7.30
C ALA A 559 -34.89 19.17 7.60
N SER A 560 -34.71 20.30 8.31
CA SER A 560 -35.79 21.26 8.56
C SER A 560 -36.17 22.05 7.31
N ALA A 561 -35.20 22.42 6.45
CA ALA A 561 -35.46 23.19 5.24
C ALA A 561 -36.12 22.36 4.12
N GLU A 562 -35.72 21.10 3.91
CA GLU A 562 -36.32 20.20 2.92
C GLU A 562 -37.73 19.74 3.37
N ALA A 563 -37.95 19.49 4.66
CA ALA A 563 -39.29 19.23 5.19
C ALA A 563 -40.23 20.45 5.05
N THR A 564 -39.71 21.68 4.93
CA THR A 564 -40.51 22.89 4.74
C THR A 564 -40.77 23.19 3.26
N LEU A 565 -39.89 22.74 2.35
CA LEU A 565 -40.02 22.91 0.89
C LEU A 565 -40.81 21.77 0.21
N GLU A 566 -40.74 20.54 0.72
CA GLU A 566 -41.58 19.41 0.24
C GLU A 566 -42.99 19.43 0.87
N ASN A 567 -43.16 20.00 2.08
CA ASN A 567 -44.49 20.40 2.59
C ASN A 567 -44.93 21.76 2.03
N GLY A 568 -44.70 21.98 0.73
CA GLY A 568 -45.23 23.12 0.02
C GLY A 568 -46.76 23.07 -0.02
N ALA A 569 -47.41 23.65 0.99
CA ALA A 569 -48.65 24.42 0.92
C ALA A 569 -49.86 23.94 0.08
N GLU A 570 -49.98 22.66 -0.27
CA GLU A 570 -51.25 22.06 -0.71
C GLU A 570 -51.64 20.97 0.30
N GLY A 571 -52.75 21.18 1.00
CA GLY A 571 -53.28 20.19 1.93
C GLY A 571 -53.58 18.89 1.20
N ALA A 572 -53.29 17.76 1.85
CA ALA A 572 -53.55 16.42 1.32
C ALA A 572 -54.94 16.37 0.67
N THR A 573 -54.97 16.08 -0.63
CA THR A 573 -56.23 16.06 -1.40
C THR A 573 -57.02 14.80 -1.08
N GLU A 574 -58.36 14.84 -1.18
CA GLU A 574 -59.22 13.67 -0.92
C GLU A 574 -58.86 12.49 -1.85
N ASP A 575 -58.36 12.78 -3.06
CA ASP A 575 -57.87 11.79 -4.01
C ASP A 575 -56.58 11.08 -3.52
N GLU A 576 -55.68 11.80 -2.85
CA GLU A 576 -54.51 11.20 -2.18
C GLU A 576 -54.96 10.34 -1.01
N LEU A 577 -55.91 10.81 -0.21
CA LEU A 577 -56.45 10.07 0.94
C LEU A 577 -57.15 8.78 0.48
N GLN A 578 -57.91 8.84 -0.62
CA GLN A 578 -58.53 7.68 -1.26
C GLN A 578 -57.49 6.75 -1.90
N ALA A 579 -56.38 7.26 -2.40
CA ALA A 579 -55.25 6.46 -2.88
C ALA A 579 -54.42 5.83 -1.74
N VAL A 580 -54.34 6.47 -0.56
CA VAL A 580 -53.76 5.88 0.66
C VAL A 580 -54.65 4.72 1.11
N LEU A 581 -55.97 4.96 1.20
CA LEU A 581 -56.94 3.96 1.63
C LEU A 581 -57.08 2.81 0.61
N GLY A 582 -56.92 3.09 -0.68
CA GLY A 582 -56.91 2.11 -1.77
C GLY A 582 -55.57 1.36 -1.94
N GLY A 583 -54.52 1.76 -1.23
CA GLY A 583 -53.18 1.16 -1.34
C GLY A 583 -52.50 1.40 -2.69
N SER A 584 -52.89 2.44 -3.44
CA SER A 584 -52.37 2.78 -4.77
C SER A 584 -51.35 3.91 -4.78
N ILE A 585 -51.00 4.49 -3.62
CA ILE A 585 -49.97 5.52 -3.53
C ILE A 585 -48.57 4.93 -3.72
N THR A 586 -47.87 5.42 -4.72
CA THR A 586 -46.42 5.28 -4.85
C THR A 586 -45.75 6.41 -4.08
N PRO A 587 -44.97 6.12 -3.03
CA PRO A 587 -44.30 7.17 -2.26
C PRO A 587 -43.28 7.90 -3.14
N SER A 588 -43.07 9.19 -2.90
CA SER A 588 -42.05 9.99 -3.61
C SER A 588 -40.62 9.49 -3.30
N ARG A 589 -40.39 9.03 -2.07
CA ARG A 589 -39.14 8.42 -1.60
C ARG A 589 -39.43 7.31 -0.59
N ILE A 590 -38.58 6.29 -0.58
CA ILE A 590 -38.65 5.19 0.40
C ILE A 590 -37.54 5.40 1.43
N PRO A 591 -37.85 5.64 2.72
CA PRO A 591 -36.83 5.76 3.75
C PRO A 591 -36.23 4.39 4.09
N VAL A 592 -34.90 4.33 4.14
CA VAL A 592 -34.14 3.13 4.52
C VAL A 592 -33.10 3.51 5.55
N LYS A 593 -33.09 2.83 6.70
CA LYS A 593 -32.00 2.97 7.68
C LYS A 593 -30.92 1.93 7.38
N VAL A 594 -29.66 2.35 7.39
CA VAL A 594 -28.49 1.52 7.14
C VAL A 594 -27.62 1.50 8.39
N ASP A 595 -27.30 0.30 8.87
CA ASP A 595 -26.45 0.08 10.05
C ASP A 595 -25.36 -0.95 9.71
N VAL A 596 -24.11 -0.70 10.13
CA VAL A 596 -22.99 -1.64 9.97
C VAL A 596 -22.73 -2.33 11.30
N HIS A 597 -22.71 -3.66 11.28
CA HIS A 597 -22.46 -4.50 12.44
C HIS A 597 -21.25 -5.40 12.21
N ASN A 598 -20.35 -5.45 13.20
CA ASN A 598 -19.31 -6.48 13.28
C ASN A 598 -19.95 -7.70 13.95
N TRP A 599 -20.38 -8.66 13.14
CA TRP A 599 -21.10 -9.84 13.59
C TRP A 599 -20.12 -10.94 14.03
N ILE A 600 -20.44 -11.62 15.12
CA ILE A 600 -19.77 -12.85 15.55
C ILE A 600 -20.57 -14.02 14.97
N GLN A 601 -20.01 -14.72 14.01
CA GLN A 601 -20.56 -15.97 13.50
C GLN A 601 -20.38 -17.05 14.56
N GLN A 602 -21.44 -17.23 15.36
CA GLN A 602 -21.60 -18.44 16.17
C GLN A 602 -21.85 -19.59 15.19
N SER A 603 -20.89 -20.51 15.07
CA SER A 603 -21.09 -21.74 14.29
C SER A 603 -22.35 -22.44 14.79
N THR A 604 -23.35 -22.62 13.93
CA THR A 604 -24.65 -23.18 14.32
C THR A 604 -24.68 -24.68 14.59
N ASP A 605 -23.53 -25.36 14.71
CA ASP A 605 -23.47 -26.79 15.08
C ASP A 605 -22.51 -27.10 16.25
N PRO A 606 -22.93 -26.90 17.52
CA PRO A 606 -22.20 -27.46 18.66
C PRO A 606 -22.91 -28.64 19.34
N ILE A 607 -23.99 -29.22 18.75
CA ILE A 607 -24.83 -30.18 19.48
C ILE A 607 -24.49 -31.67 19.20
N PHE A 608 -23.79 -32.02 18.11
CA PHE A 608 -23.59 -33.43 17.75
C PHE A 608 -22.16 -33.94 17.51
N ASP A 609 -21.12 -33.11 17.64
CA ASP A 609 -19.74 -33.62 17.50
C ASP A 609 -19.09 -33.87 18.87
N GLY A 610 -19.06 -35.14 19.28
CA GLY A 610 -18.60 -35.62 20.58
C GLY A 610 -17.08 -35.65 20.76
N GLY A 611 -16.39 -34.60 20.32
CA GLY A 611 -14.96 -34.35 20.59
C GLY A 611 -14.81 -33.10 21.45
N SER A 612 -13.79 -33.07 22.32
CA SER A 612 -13.48 -31.99 23.28
C SER A 612 -13.86 -30.57 22.85
N PRO A 613 -14.30 -29.69 23.76
CA PRO A 613 -14.58 -28.29 23.46
C PRO A 613 -13.28 -27.57 23.09
N ALA A 614 -12.90 -27.63 21.81
CA ALA A 614 -12.08 -26.59 21.25
C ALA A 614 -12.88 -25.29 21.43
N ILE A 615 -12.31 -24.33 22.14
CA ILE A 615 -12.84 -22.97 22.23
C ILE A 615 -12.78 -22.43 20.80
N GLY A 616 -13.84 -22.67 20.02
CA GLY A 616 -13.98 -22.13 18.67
C GLY A 616 -14.01 -20.63 18.81
N THR A 617 -12.96 -19.96 18.33
CA THR A 617 -12.94 -18.51 18.33
C THR A 617 -14.02 -18.03 17.36
N PRO A 618 -14.91 -17.11 17.79
CA PRO A 618 -15.97 -16.60 16.95
C PRO A 618 -15.40 -15.96 15.68
N GLN A 619 -15.88 -16.37 14.51
CA GLN A 619 -15.49 -15.72 13.26
C GLN A 619 -16.18 -14.36 13.19
N HIS A 620 -15.41 -13.29 13.23
CA HIS A 620 -15.92 -11.94 13.04
C HIS A 620 -16.13 -11.68 11.54
N GLY A 621 -17.38 -11.47 11.14
CA GLY A 621 -17.79 -11.12 9.78
C GLY A 621 -18.42 -9.73 9.72
N THR A 622 -18.19 -9.01 8.63
CA THR A 622 -18.83 -7.71 8.41
C THR A 622 -20.25 -7.91 7.85
N ARG A 623 -21.25 -7.27 8.48
CA ARG A 623 -22.65 -7.28 8.02
C ARG A 623 -23.19 -5.85 7.89
N ILE A 624 -23.84 -5.57 6.77
CA ILE A 624 -24.65 -4.37 6.53
C ILE A 624 -26.11 -4.75 6.72
N VAL A 625 -26.84 -4.00 7.54
CA VAL A 625 -28.27 -4.19 7.78
C VAL A 625 -29.01 -2.97 7.25
N MET A 626 -30.02 -3.22 6.41
CA MET A 626 -30.89 -2.20 5.83
C MET A 626 -32.31 -2.48 6.31
N THR A 627 -32.96 -1.49 6.94
CA THR A 627 -34.34 -1.62 7.39
C THR A 627 -35.24 -0.62 6.67
N SER A 628 -36.42 -1.09 6.26
CA SER A 628 -37.44 -0.28 5.58
C SER A 628 -38.83 -0.67 6.07
N GLY A 629 -39.80 0.25 5.97
CA GLY A 629 -41.18 -0.04 6.36
C GLY A 629 -41.85 -1.06 5.43
N GLU A 630 -42.61 -1.99 6.01
CA GLU A 630 -43.41 -2.96 5.25
C GLU A 630 -44.63 -2.28 4.60
N ARG A 631 -45.19 -2.95 3.58
CA ARG A 631 -46.33 -2.50 2.77
C ARG A 631 -47.56 -2.17 3.63
N PRO A 632 -48.15 -0.96 3.52
CA PRO A 632 -49.51 -0.72 4.00
C PRO A 632 -50.52 -1.63 3.28
N PRO A 633 -51.48 -2.26 3.99
CA PRO A 633 -51.88 -2.03 5.38
C PRO A 633 -51.16 -2.90 6.43
N ILE A 634 -50.19 -3.73 6.05
CA ILE A 634 -49.44 -4.58 6.98
C ILE A 634 -48.39 -3.73 7.71
N THR A 635 -48.53 -3.62 9.02
CA THR A 635 -47.54 -2.94 9.86
C THR A 635 -46.39 -3.90 10.16
N GLY A 636 -45.21 -3.63 9.62
CA GLY A 636 -44.00 -4.39 9.92
C GLY A 636 -42.74 -3.70 9.39
N VAL A 637 -41.59 -4.32 9.63
CA VAL A 637 -40.28 -3.82 9.21
C VAL A 637 -39.63 -4.91 8.37
N VAL A 638 -39.26 -4.56 7.15
CA VAL A 638 -38.42 -5.40 6.28
C VAL A 638 -36.97 -5.12 6.64
N GLU A 639 -36.27 -6.15 7.10
CA GLU A 639 -34.84 -6.11 7.36
C GLU A 639 -34.12 -6.94 6.28
N ILE A 640 -33.15 -6.31 5.61
CA ILE A 640 -32.28 -6.94 4.63
C ILE A 640 -30.87 -6.89 5.18
N SER A 641 -30.27 -8.05 5.34
CA SER A 641 -28.90 -8.19 5.81
C SER A 641 -28.01 -8.73 4.71
N VAL A 642 -26.86 -8.08 4.53
CA VAL A 642 -25.84 -8.45 3.56
C VAL A 642 -24.52 -8.61 4.30
N ALA A 643 -23.94 -9.80 4.28
CA ALA A 643 -22.69 -10.11 4.96
C ALA A 643 -21.66 -10.68 3.99
N HIS A 644 -20.38 -10.36 4.21
CA HIS A 644 -19.28 -11.05 3.54
C HIS A 644 -19.18 -12.48 4.09
N ASP A 645 -19.24 -13.48 3.21
CA ASP A 645 -19.19 -14.90 3.61
C ASP A 645 -18.44 -15.72 2.56
N SER A 646 -17.20 -16.11 2.87
CA SER A 646 -16.33 -16.88 1.97
C SER A 646 -16.83 -18.32 1.74
N SER A 647 -17.69 -18.84 2.61
CA SER A 647 -18.27 -20.18 2.48
C SER A 647 -19.35 -20.25 1.40
N ARG A 648 -20.03 -19.13 1.12
CA ARG A 648 -21.05 -19.02 0.07
C ARG A 648 -20.43 -19.07 -1.31
N LEU A 649 -21.16 -19.63 -2.28
CA LEU A 649 -20.71 -19.73 -3.67
C LEU A 649 -20.36 -18.37 -4.29
N ARG A 650 -21.08 -17.31 -3.90
CA ARG A 650 -20.91 -15.93 -4.38
C ARG A 650 -20.01 -15.06 -3.49
N GLY A 651 -19.54 -15.56 -2.35
CA GLY A 651 -18.73 -14.79 -1.39
C GLY A 651 -19.51 -13.79 -0.53
N VAL A 652 -20.84 -13.73 -0.69
CA VAL A 652 -21.75 -12.81 0.01
C VAL A 652 -22.99 -13.59 0.41
N ALA A 653 -23.49 -13.38 1.63
CA ALA A 653 -24.75 -13.92 2.11
C ALA A 653 -25.80 -12.79 2.19
N VAL A 654 -26.99 -13.01 1.63
CA VAL A 654 -28.12 -12.09 1.75
C VAL A 654 -29.26 -12.79 2.48
N ASN A 655 -29.74 -12.19 3.57
CA ASN A 655 -30.89 -12.69 4.32
C ASN A 655 -31.94 -11.58 4.49
N ILE A 656 -33.19 -11.89 4.15
CA ILE A 656 -34.33 -10.97 4.15
C ILE A 656 -35.34 -11.48 5.18
N THR A 657 -35.65 -10.66 6.18
CA THR A 657 -36.64 -10.93 7.21
C THR A 657 -37.76 -9.90 7.14
N GLY A 658 -39.01 -10.32 7.42
CA GLY A 658 -40.17 -9.43 7.42
C GLY A 658 -40.77 -9.08 6.04
N ALA A 659 -40.35 -9.74 4.95
CA ALA A 659 -40.94 -9.54 3.62
C ALA A 659 -41.98 -10.64 3.28
N ILE A 660 -43.13 -10.61 3.95
CA ILE A 660 -44.17 -11.65 3.78
C ILE A 660 -44.74 -11.61 2.35
N GLY A 661 -44.67 -12.74 1.64
CA GLY A 661 -45.22 -12.90 0.28
C GLY A 661 -44.27 -12.50 -0.86
N VAL A 662 -43.04 -12.07 -0.55
CA VAL A 662 -42.01 -11.76 -1.55
C VAL A 662 -41.05 -12.94 -1.68
N ASP A 663 -41.30 -13.84 -2.63
CA ASP A 663 -40.41 -14.97 -2.90
C ASP A 663 -39.24 -14.51 -3.79
N MET A 664 -38.12 -14.06 -3.21
CA MET A 664 -36.91 -13.74 -3.96
C MET A 664 -35.93 -14.89 -3.93
N ASN A 665 -35.39 -15.26 -5.10
CA ASN A 665 -34.30 -16.22 -5.15
C ASN A 665 -33.05 -15.63 -4.47
N PRO A 666 -32.54 -16.24 -3.37
CA PRO A 666 -31.38 -15.73 -2.65
C PRO A 666 -30.14 -15.64 -3.54
N ASP A 667 -29.93 -16.59 -4.46
CA ASP A 667 -28.79 -16.59 -5.38
C ASP A 667 -28.78 -15.34 -6.29
N THR A 668 -29.96 -14.87 -6.68
CA THR A 668 -30.09 -13.67 -7.52
C THR A 668 -29.78 -12.42 -6.72
N MET A 669 -30.18 -12.38 -5.44
CA MET A 669 -29.91 -11.25 -4.55
C MET A 669 -28.43 -11.19 -4.16
N GLU A 670 -27.80 -12.33 -3.89
CA GLU A 670 -26.36 -12.44 -3.68
C GLU A 670 -25.57 -11.97 -4.91
N GLU A 671 -26.00 -12.37 -6.13
CA GLU A 671 -25.38 -11.90 -7.37
C GLU A 671 -25.52 -10.37 -7.52
N ILE A 672 -26.69 -9.79 -7.23
CA ILE A 672 -26.90 -8.34 -7.30
C ILE A 672 -25.99 -7.62 -6.29
N ALA A 673 -25.92 -8.11 -5.05
CA ALA A 673 -25.06 -7.53 -4.01
C ALA A 673 -23.58 -7.59 -4.42
N ARG A 674 -23.12 -8.76 -4.89
CA ARG A 674 -21.75 -8.97 -5.40
C ARG A 674 -21.37 -7.99 -6.51
N ARG A 675 -22.31 -7.65 -7.40
CA ARG A 675 -22.09 -6.73 -8.52
C ARG A 675 -22.21 -5.24 -8.14
N GLY A 676 -22.24 -4.92 -6.84
CA GLY A 676 -22.31 -3.54 -6.33
C GLY A 676 -23.74 -3.00 -6.20
N GLY A 677 -24.75 -3.86 -6.33
CA GLY A 677 -26.16 -3.51 -6.20
C GLY A 677 -26.71 -3.58 -4.77
N THR A 678 -25.85 -3.61 -3.74
CA THR A 678 -26.23 -3.80 -2.33
C THR A 678 -27.33 -2.84 -1.87
N PHE A 679 -27.18 -1.54 -2.13
CA PHE A 679 -28.17 -0.54 -1.74
C PHE A 679 -29.44 -0.52 -2.61
N SER A 680 -29.49 -1.30 -3.69
CA SER A 680 -30.69 -1.46 -4.52
C SER A 680 -31.67 -2.52 -3.98
N LEU A 681 -31.20 -3.39 -3.07
CA LEU A 681 -31.99 -4.53 -2.58
C LEU A 681 -33.32 -4.11 -1.92
N PRO A 682 -33.38 -3.08 -1.05
CA PRO A 682 -34.66 -2.63 -0.47
C PRO A 682 -35.68 -2.22 -1.53
N GLY A 683 -35.24 -1.49 -2.55
CA GLY A 683 -36.10 -1.07 -3.65
C GLY A 683 -36.60 -2.23 -4.52
N ARG A 684 -35.81 -3.30 -4.67
CA ARG A 684 -36.22 -4.51 -5.39
C ARG A 684 -37.22 -5.35 -4.60
N VAL A 685 -37.02 -5.48 -3.30
CA VAL A 685 -38.00 -6.13 -2.40
C VAL A 685 -39.31 -5.35 -2.43
N TRP A 686 -39.23 -4.02 -2.39
CA TRP A 686 -40.40 -3.14 -2.55
C TRP A 686 -41.09 -3.34 -3.89
N ALA A 687 -40.38 -3.28 -5.02
CA ALA A 687 -40.95 -3.41 -6.35
C ALA A 687 -41.66 -4.75 -6.55
N LYS A 688 -41.05 -5.85 -6.08
CA LYS A 688 -41.64 -7.18 -6.16
C LYS A 688 -42.87 -7.33 -5.26
N GLY A 689 -42.84 -6.73 -4.06
CA GLY A 689 -44.01 -6.65 -3.17
C GLY A 689 -45.20 -5.88 -3.78
N HIS A 690 -44.96 -5.01 -4.77
CA HIS A 690 -45.98 -4.26 -5.51
C HIS A 690 -46.33 -4.88 -6.88
N GLY A 691 -45.73 -6.03 -7.24
CA GLY A 691 -45.97 -6.67 -8.55
C GLY A 691 -45.42 -5.89 -9.74
N LEU A 692 -44.46 -4.98 -9.52
CA LEU A 692 -43.86 -4.12 -10.55
C LEU A 692 -42.60 -4.74 -11.20
N ALA A 693 -42.15 -5.90 -10.72
CA ALA A 693 -40.90 -6.54 -11.13
C ALA A 693 -40.97 -8.07 -11.13
#